data_AF-M1P1V4-F1
#
_entry.id   AF-M1P1V4-F1
#
_cell.length_a   1.000
_cell.length_b   1.000
_cell.length_c   1.000
_cell.angle_alpha   90.00
_cell.angle_beta   90.00
_cell.angle_gamma   90.00
#
_symmetry.space_group_name_H-M   'P 1'
#
loop_
_entity.id
_entity.type
_entity.pdbx_description
1 polymer ?
#
loop_
_entity_poly.entity_id
_entity_poly.type
_entity_poly.pdbx_seq_one_letter_code
_entity_poly.pdbx_strand_id
1 'polypeptide(L)'
;MIRVNPRTPVTAASVLRRARSWSRRVPARVTTLTAVAASAVLVGGGLPGTPAADAAPTPLDPRDPTVAEQWVNPLVRPGEADSDVRLELVAAPDIEGRELSPGQDLRVRLVVHNDSDEPVSGLSVLTQRSNPAPTVAQARHVLSLDRSSYPFYGRAVELNGPIAPGESRELNVTVPTAPGEEDTLGITAGGVYPVLFSLSGVRGTADGEDSGAATNPGPVENFTTERVLVPVADAESSGGGAVVDDATTPDAAPAEQAPGLTLLYPLTAPVDIVPGETGEAPENPPLLLRSEQLAEQLAPGGRLEQLLASYQEALAGPGGEELAQGSCLALDPALVDTVDRMSRGYTVGEERPSLSRQGQRLRDSWTSNSEPDPGVPGTGAEDATEWLAELRETAAEGCTVALPWANADLGAVAETGDQWLFREAVERGPTTLTDVLGATPETNIIIPGDGYITETAAPALGWADQSTSTVAEGGMQQAWEAAAAARAQQAHRDTDSGSTLDSTELPALEATGPAPATPVHVLVAANTVWQAPQVDRFATLSPGITAVTYQDSLAATLATTGPAPQTVGYSNPASRFDYRADSDFARSVTAGAAVRLAAGEQTIPGGQADSPDPLLVMPPAQLAPQAAETLLDTVTQLLADDRAQPLPLRDYVTPTPEQSAELAAQPAAPAQPGVTRFGTPYPDPAQVSDAEVLRAGQQARYIDDLTRMTVNEPIIALTRYGFTLPLRRDLLTSLTVTDRRALATHNEAVERTNRILDGNRRALQDLRESVSLIPPGNVYTRASESSPLLIVAENGLPLPVDAQLAYSGPEGARLNLPGLVRIPARGSITVQMTADLPPGNERTDLTLWLATPDGSTISSPVDISVQTRAGTVGAYGIGLLVVVFLALALLFRVGRNRRRRDAEHPGGQDRPRDRPQTQSPGGSTAARARRGRPARRTPRRGGGRAGDATGSPKPPGGTPDP
;
A
#
# COMPACT_ATOMS: atom_id res chain seq x y z
N MET A 1 -34.67 -18.71 -61.92
CA MET A 1 -34.86 -19.78 -62.92
C MET A 1 -34.20 -21.07 -62.41
N ILE A 2 -34.27 -22.19 -63.14
CA ILE A 2 -34.28 -23.55 -62.57
C ILE A 2 -33.05 -24.40 -62.99
N ARG A 3 -32.29 -24.91 -61.99
CA ARG A 3 -31.47 -26.18 -62.00
C ARG A 3 -30.30 -26.27 -63.03
N VAL A 4 -29.31 -27.19 -62.97
CA VAL A 4 -28.91 -28.25 -62.00
C VAL A 4 -27.39 -28.54 -62.03
N ASN A 5 -26.88 -29.26 -61.01
CA ASN A 5 -25.52 -29.82 -60.82
C ASN A 5 -25.12 -30.86 -61.92
N PRO A 6 -23.85 -31.32 -62.12
CA PRO A 6 -23.27 -32.33 -61.21
C PRO A 6 -21.71 -32.49 -61.12
N ARG A 7 -21.27 -32.94 -59.92
CA ARG A 7 -20.23 -33.97 -59.62
C ARG A 7 -18.71 -33.67 -59.61
N THR A 8 -18.09 -34.38 -58.66
CA THR A 8 -16.68 -34.53 -58.25
C THR A 8 -16.08 -35.83 -58.89
N PRO A 9 -14.93 -36.45 -58.46
CA PRO A 9 -13.88 -36.10 -57.48
C PRO A 9 -12.41 -36.34 -57.97
N VAL A 10 -11.41 -36.26 -57.06
CA VAL A 10 -10.37 -37.29 -56.74
C VAL A 10 -9.19 -36.67 -55.95
N THR A 11 -8.60 -37.46 -55.03
CA THR A 11 -7.49 -37.10 -54.11
C THR A 11 -6.20 -37.90 -54.39
N ALA A 12 -5.03 -37.39 -53.96
CA ALA A 12 -3.99 -38.11 -53.14
C ALA A 12 -2.49 -37.81 -53.47
N ALA A 13 -1.77 -37.37 -52.43
CA ALA A 13 -0.49 -37.91 -51.91
C ALA A 13 0.87 -37.86 -52.69
N SER A 14 1.74 -36.94 -52.22
CA SER A 14 2.99 -37.26 -51.44
C SER A 14 4.39 -37.46 -52.09
N VAL A 15 5.43 -37.37 -51.21
CA VAL A 15 6.80 -37.99 -51.24
C VAL A 15 8.06 -37.19 -51.72
N LEU A 16 8.76 -36.61 -50.71
CA LEU A 16 10.22 -36.69 -50.37
C LEU A 16 11.41 -36.03 -51.16
N ARG A 17 12.29 -35.40 -50.33
CA ARG A 17 13.78 -35.52 -50.19
C ARG A 17 14.79 -34.50 -50.78
N ARG A 18 15.49 -33.81 -49.85
CA ARG A 18 16.97 -33.67 -49.62
C ARG A 18 17.92 -33.16 -50.76
N ALA A 19 19.05 -32.48 -50.51
CA ALA A 19 19.64 -31.75 -49.36
C ALA A 19 21.03 -31.13 -49.74
N ARG A 20 21.66 -30.34 -48.83
CA ARG A 20 23.11 -29.94 -48.78
C ARG A 20 23.59 -28.89 -49.82
N SER A 21 24.66 -28.10 -49.64
CA SER A 21 25.40 -27.59 -48.44
C SER A 21 26.52 -26.56 -48.83
N TRP A 22 27.15 -25.91 -47.83
CA TRP A 22 28.52 -25.30 -47.84
C TRP A 22 28.78 -23.85 -48.38
N SER A 23 28.75 -22.89 -47.44
CA SER A 23 29.85 -21.97 -47.02
C SER A 23 30.98 -21.49 -47.96
N ARG A 24 31.29 -20.17 -47.92
CA ARG A 24 32.65 -19.60 -47.63
C ARG A 24 32.57 -18.09 -47.26
N ARG A 25 33.72 -17.40 -47.05
CA ARG A 25 33.88 -16.18 -46.22
C ARG A 25 34.61 -14.99 -46.90
N VAL A 26 34.22 -13.73 -46.54
CA VAL A 26 35.10 -12.53 -46.27
C VAL A 26 35.85 -11.90 -47.49
N PRO A 27 36.33 -10.61 -47.53
CA PRO A 27 36.17 -9.39 -46.67
C PRO A 27 35.74 -8.06 -47.38
N ALA A 28 35.45 -6.98 -46.59
CA ALA A 28 35.79 -5.55 -46.85
C ALA A 28 35.17 -4.77 -48.07
N ARG A 29 35.09 -3.42 -48.14
CA ARG A 29 35.55 -2.26 -47.32
C ARG A 29 34.76 -0.95 -47.64
N VAL A 30 34.38 -0.16 -46.62
CA VAL A 30 34.45 1.34 -46.50
C VAL A 30 33.73 2.30 -47.51
N THR A 31 32.98 3.28 -46.95
CA THR A 31 32.38 4.52 -47.54
C THR A 31 31.28 4.35 -48.63
N THR A 32 30.32 5.27 -48.82
CA THR A 32 30.21 6.71 -48.41
C THR A 32 28.76 7.10 -48.07
N LEU A 33 28.52 8.23 -47.39
CA LEU A 33 27.18 8.83 -47.27
C LEU A 33 26.71 9.45 -48.60
N THR A 34 25.45 9.17 -48.98
CA THR A 34 24.57 10.09 -49.74
C THR A 34 23.13 9.80 -49.34
N ALA A 35 22.40 10.81 -48.86
CA ALA A 35 20.99 10.66 -48.50
C ALA A 35 20.09 10.90 -49.72
N VAL A 36 19.16 9.98 -49.97
CA VAL A 36 17.99 10.19 -50.83
C VAL A 36 16.80 9.53 -50.12
N ALA A 37 15.77 10.33 -49.81
CA ALA A 37 14.52 9.79 -49.28
C ALA A 37 13.66 9.27 -50.44
N ALA A 38 13.26 8.00 -50.36
CA ALA A 38 12.28 7.39 -51.26
C ALA A 38 11.49 6.34 -50.48
N SER A 39 10.19 6.55 -50.32
CA SER A 39 9.33 5.68 -49.52
C SER A 39 9.16 4.31 -50.19
N ALA A 40 9.46 3.24 -49.45
CA ALA A 40 9.18 1.87 -49.87
C ALA A 40 8.48 1.12 -48.72
N VAL A 41 7.31 0.56 -49.00
CA VAL A 41 6.53 -0.20 -48.02
C VAL A 41 7.26 -1.48 -47.66
N LEU A 42 7.58 -1.64 -46.38
CA LEU A 42 7.97 -2.93 -45.80
C LEU A 42 6.82 -3.45 -44.95
N VAL A 43 6.13 -4.48 -45.46
CA VAL A 43 5.25 -5.33 -44.65
C VAL A 43 6.14 -6.19 -43.75
N GLY A 44 6.51 -5.62 -42.60
CA GLY A 44 7.21 -6.31 -41.53
C GLY A 44 6.21 -6.71 -40.45
N GLY A 45 5.88 -8.00 -40.37
CA GLY A 45 5.09 -8.56 -39.27
C GLY A 45 5.91 -8.60 -37.98
N GLY A 46 6.03 -7.44 -37.32
CA GLY A 46 6.49 -7.38 -35.94
C GLY A 46 5.32 -7.73 -35.02
N LEU A 47 5.49 -8.77 -34.19
CA LEU A 47 4.70 -8.88 -32.98
C LEU A 47 4.99 -7.64 -32.12
N PRO A 48 3.98 -6.96 -31.54
CA PRO A 48 4.25 -5.95 -30.52
C PRO A 48 4.84 -6.70 -29.32
N GLY A 49 6.14 -6.55 -29.09
CA GLY A 49 6.71 -6.87 -27.80
C GLY A 49 6.11 -5.90 -26.80
N THR A 50 5.23 -6.39 -25.93
CA THR A 50 4.77 -5.63 -24.78
C THR A 50 6.00 -5.25 -23.96
N PRO A 51 6.30 -3.95 -23.76
CA PRO A 51 7.19 -3.61 -22.67
C PRO A 51 6.52 -4.11 -21.39
N ALA A 52 7.26 -4.79 -20.53
CA ALA A 52 6.89 -4.82 -19.12
C ALA A 52 6.83 -3.35 -18.69
N ALA A 53 5.71 -2.92 -18.14
CA ALA A 53 5.59 -1.59 -17.59
C ALA A 53 6.30 -1.60 -16.23
N ASP A 54 7.57 -1.16 -16.22
CA ASP A 54 8.25 -0.81 -14.97
C ASP A 54 7.39 0.24 -14.23
N ALA A 55 7.35 0.18 -12.90
CA ALA A 55 6.55 1.08 -12.09
C ALA A 55 6.90 2.55 -12.35
N ALA A 56 5.93 3.45 -12.18
CA ALA A 56 6.22 4.87 -12.22
C ALA A 56 7.18 5.22 -11.06
N PRO A 57 8.28 5.98 -11.28
CA PRO A 57 9.28 6.24 -10.25
C PRO A 57 8.75 7.10 -9.08
N THR A 58 7.59 7.73 -9.27
CA THR A 58 6.75 8.39 -8.27
C THR A 58 5.29 8.14 -8.62
N PRO A 59 4.34 8.21 -7.67
CA PRO A 59 2.92 8.19 -8.00
C PRO A 59 2.55 9.37 -8.90
N LEU A 60 1.51 9.21 -9.71
CA LEU A 60 1.03 10.20 -10.67
C LEU A 60 -0.49 10.33 -10.57
N ASP A 61 -1.01 11.54 -10.70
CA ASP A 61 -2.47 11.77 -10.74
C ASP A 61 -3.07 10.96 -11.91
N PRO A 62 -4.21 10.26 -11.73
CA PRO A 62 -4.84 9.51 -12.82
C PRO A 62 -5.20 10.32 -14.07
N ARG A 63 -5.27 11.65 -13.96
CA ARG A 63 -5.48 12.59 -15.08
C ARG A 63 -4.18 13.07 -15.73
N ASP A 64 -3.01 12.69 -15.23
CA ASP A 64 -1.73 13.04 -15.86
C ASP A 64 -1.64 12.38 -17.26
N PRO A 65 -1.35 13.12 -18.34
CA PRO A 65 -1.30 12.58 -19.70
C PRO A 65 -0.31 11.43 -19.93
N THR A 66 0.60 11.15 -19.00
CA THR A 66 1.52 10.00 -19.08
C THR A 66 0.92 8.68 -18.61
N VAL A 67 -0.14 8.71 -17.79
CA VAL A 67 -0.83 7.51 -17.24
C VAL A 67 -2.33 7.47 -17.50
N ALA A 68 -2.97 8.57 -17.93
CA ALA A 68 -4.42 8.64 -18.12
C ALA A 68 -4.98 7.53 -19.05
N GLU A 69 -4.31 7.20 -20.16
CA GLU A 69 -4.73 6.12 -21.07
C GLU A 69 -4.63 4.71 -20.44
N GLN A 70 -3.88 4.56 -19.33
CA GLN A 70 -3.84 3.32 -18.55
C GLN A 70 -5.05 3.21 -17.61
N TRP A 71 -5.60 4.33 -17.13
CA TRP A 71 -6.81 4.38 -16.32
C TRP A 71 -8.08 4.27 -17.16
N VAL A 72 -8.18 5.08 -18.22
CA VAL A 72 -9.35 5.26 -19.08
C VAL A 72 -8.87 5.40 -20.53
N ASN A 73 -9.24 4.47 -21.39
CA ASN A 73 -8.98 4.56 -22.83
C ASN A 73 -9.95 5.58 -23.46
N PRO A 74 -9.48 6.72 -24.02
CA PRO A 74 -10.35 7.78 -24.54
C PRO A 74 -11.06 7.40 -25.86
N LEU A 75 -10.81 6.21 -26.42
CA LEU A 75 -11.45 5.70 -27.63
C LEU A 75 -12.70 4.85 -27.36
N VAL A 76 -12.95 4.45 -26.10
CA VAL A 76 -14.19 3.79 -25.67
C VAL A 76 -15.13 4.79 -24.99
N ARG A 77 -16.45 4.62 -25.19
CA ARG A 77 -17.51 5.54 -24.70
C ARG A 77 -17.19 7.06 -24.89
N PRO A 78 -16.71 7.48 -26.08
CA PRO A 78 -16.18 8.83 -26.26
C PRO A 78 -17.26 9.91 -26.04
N GLY A 79 -16.99 10.82 -25.10
CA GLY A 79 -17.89 11.92 -24.72
C GLY A 79 -18.88 11.59 -23.59
N GLU A 80 -18.94 10.35 -23.10
CA GLU A 80 -19.85 9.99 -21.99
C GLU A 80 -19.28 10.39 -20.60
N ALA A 81 -17.95 10.46 -20.45
CA ALA A 81 -17.27 10.65 -19.16
C ALA A 81 -17.33 12.08 -18.58
N ASP A 82 -17.49 13.10 -19.43
CA ASP A 82 -17.51 14.53 -19.04
C ASP A 82 -18.94 15.13 -19.08
N SER A 83 -19.97 14.29 -19.01
CA SER A 83 -21.36 14.74 -19.17
C SER A 83 -21.93 15.41 -17.92
N ASP A 84 -22.45 16.61 -18.10
CA ASP A 84 -23.15 17.44 -17.11
C ASP A 84 -24.65 17.11 -16.99
N VAL A 85 -25.15 16.16 -17.79
CA VAL A 85 -26.54 15.71 -17.77
C VAL A 85 -26.56 14.19 -17.68
N ARG A 86 -26.68 13.67 -16.46
CA ARG A 86 -26.49 12.24 -16.13
C ARG A 86 -27.80 11.47 -16.15
N LEU A 87 -27.70 10.17 -16.43
CA LEU A 87 -28.77 9.17 -16.35
C LEU A 87 -28.29 8.08 -15.40
N GLU A 88 -29.11 7.69 -14.43
CA GLU A 88 -28.77 6.70 -13.41
C GLU A 88 -29.87 5.63 -13.31
N LEU A 89 -29.54 4.35 -13.37
CA LEU A 89 -30.44 3.25 -13.02
C LEU A 89 -30.48 3.10 -11.50
N VAL A 90 -31.68 3.17 -10.90
CA VAL A 90 -31.87 3.14 -9.43
C VAL A 90 -32.83 2.04 -8.95
N ALA A 91 -33.43 1.26 -9.86
CA ALA A 91 -34.03 -0.05 -9.57
C ALA A 91 -34.31 -0.81 -10.88
N ALA A 92 -34.25 -2.13 -10.83
CA ALA A 92 -34.63 -3.02 -11.92
C ALA A 92 -35.24 -4.34 -11.37
N PRO A 93 -36.47 -4.28 -10.81
CA PRO A 93 -37.05 -5.37 -10.00
C PRO A 93 -37.37 -6.66 -10.77
N ASP A 94 -37.14 -6.71 -12.08
CA ASP A 94 -37.22 -7.91 -12.92
C ASP A 94 -35.87 -8.63 -13.12
N ILE A 95 -34.74 -8.03 -12.70
CA ILE A 95 -33.37 -8.59 -12.83
C ILE A 95 -32.49 -8.41 -11.59
N GLU A 96 -32.92 -7.61 -10.60
CA GLU A 96 -32.25 -7.48 -9.31
C GLU A 96 -32.25 -8.81 -8.55
N GLY A 97 -31.07 -9.42 -8.41
CA GLY A 97 -30.89 -10.75 -7.83
C GLY A 97 -31.50 -11.92 -8.65
N ARG A 98 -32.09 -11.70 -9.84
CA ARG A 98 -32.92 -12.71 -10.54
C ARG A 98 -32.75 -12.69 -12.07
N GLU A 99 -33.40 -13.62 -12.76
CA GLU A 99 -33.44 -13.67 -14.23
C GLU A 99 -34.81 -13.29 -14.80
N LEU A 100 -34.80 -12.63 -15.95
CA LEU A 100 -35.99 -12.26 -16.71
C LEU A 100 -36.54 -13.51 -17.45
N SER A 101 -37.86 -13.71 -17.49
CA SER A 101 -38.44 -14.76 -18.35
C SER A 101 -38.42 -14.34 -19.83
N PRO A 102 -38.23 -15.26 -20.80
CA PRO A 102 -38.28 -14.93 -22.22
C PRO A 102 -39.58 -14.23 -22.63
N GLY A 103 -39.47 -13.00 -23.16
CA GLY A 103 -40.61 -12.16 -23.53
C GLY A 103 -41.30 -11.41 -22.39
N GLN A 104 -40.81 -11.47 -21.14
CA GLN A 104 -41.27 -10.63 -20.04
C GLN A 104 -40.79 -9.17 -20.23
N ASP A 105 -41.66 -8.20 -19.97
CA ASP A 105 -41.29 -6.78 -20.01
C ASP A 105 -40.26 -6.45 -18.92
N LEU A 106 -39.18 -5.77 -19.32
CA LEU A 106 -38.16 -5.29 -18.39
C LEU A 106 -38.63 -3.94 -17.81
N ARG A 107 -38.91 -3.88 -16.50
CA ARG A 107 -39.21 -2.63 -15.81
C ARG A 107 -37.95 -2.09 -15.12
N VAL A 108 -37.68 -0.81 -15.33
CA VAL A 108 -36.58 -0.08 -14.70
C VAL A 108 -37.03 1.27 -14.19
N ARG A 109 -36.35 1.76 -13.16
CA ARG A 109 -36.50 3.09 -12.58
C ARG A 109 -35.21 3.85 -12.82
N LEU A 110 -35.29 4.93 -13.57
CA LEU A 110 -34.16 5.77 -13.97
C LEU A 110 -34.29 7.15 -13.33
N VAL A 111 -33.19 7.81 -13.02
CA VAL A 111 -33.15 9.24 -12.64
C VAL A 111 -32.33 9.99 -13.68
N VAL A 112 -32.84 11.12 -14.16
CA VAL A 112 -32.06 12.10 -14.92
C VAL A 112 -31.64 13.23 -13.99
N HIS A 113 -30.35 13.56 -13.96
CA HIS A 113 -29.80 14.69 -13.22
C HIS A 113 -29.33 15.75 -14.20
N ASN A 114 -29.69 17.02 -13.97
CA ASN A 114 -29.11 18.14 -14.70
C ASN A 114 -28.12 18.89 -13.80
N ASP A 115 -26.84 18.55 -13.90
CA ASP A 115 -25.75 19.22 -13.18
C ASP A 115 -25.16 20.41 -13.98
N SER A 116 -25.71 20.71 -15.16
CA SER A 116 -25.31 21.85 -16.01
C SER A 116 -25.88 23.20 -15.53
N ASP A 117 -25.40 24.31 -16.09
CA ASP A 117 -25.86 25.66 -15.78
C ASP A 117 -27.07 26.13 -16.63
N GLU A 118 -27.54 25.31 -17.58
CA GLU A 118 -28.73 25.58 -18.41
C GLU A 118 -29.86 24.56 -18.16
N PRO A 119 -31.14 24.94 -18.31
CA PRO A 119 -32.24 23.98 -18.28
C PRO A 119 -32.19 23.09 -19.53
N VAL A 120 -32.42 21.78 -19.39
CA VAL A 120 -32.52 20.84 -20.53
C VAL A 120 -33.98 20.51 -20.85
N SER A 121 -34.32 20.38 -22.13
CA SER A 121 -35.68 20.11 -22.60
C SER A 121 -35.72 19.17 -23.81
N GLY A 122 -36.92 18.68 -24.17
CA GLY A 122 -37.08 17.69 -25.24
C GLY A 122 -36.34 16.37 -24.95
N LEU A 123 -36.28 15.99 -23.67
CA LEU A 123 -35.54 14.81 -23.21
C LEU A 123 -36.28 13.52 -23.57
N SER A 124 -35.56 12.56 -24.13
CA SER A 124 -36.03 11.22 -24.47
C SER A 124 -35.03 10.18 -23.98
N VAL A 125 -35.52 9.06 -23.46
CA VAL A 125 -34.71 7.87 -23.16
C VAL A 125 -35.04 6.78 -24.17
N LEU A 126 -34.02 6.35 -24.93
CA LEU A 126 -34.11 5.27 -25.90
C LEU A 126 -33.36 4.04 -25.37
N THR A 127 -34.07 2.93 -25.21
CA THR A 127 -33.46 1.65 -24.83
C THR A 127 -32.96 0.91 -26.06
N GLN A 128 -31.75 0.36 -26.00
CA GLN A 128 -31.12 -0.46 -27.02
C GLN A 128 -30.57 -1.74 -26.39
N ARG A 129 -30.41 -2.83 -27.17
CA ARG A 129 -29.65 -4.01 -26.75
C ARG A 129 -28.68 -4.50 -27.83
N SER A 130 -27.67 -5.25 -27.40
CA SER A 130 -26.84 -6.06 -28.29
C SER A 130 -27.38 -7.49 -28.43
N ASN A 131 -26.63 -8.37 -29.10
CA ASN A 131 -26.83 -9.82 -29.04
C ASN A 131 -26.48 -10.35 -27.63
N PRO A 132 -26.97 -11.54 -27.22
CA PRO A 132 -26.53 -12.13 -25.96
C PRO A 132 -25.03 -12.40 -26.01
N ALA A 133 -24.34 -12.14 -24.90
CA ALA A 133 -22.92 -12.38 -24.77
C ALA A 133 -22.66 -13.87 -24.44
N PRO A 134 -21.76 -14.55 -25.16
CA PRO A 134 -21.42 -15.96 -24.89
C PRO A 134 -20.42 -16.13 -23.74
N THR A 135 -19.75 -15.06 -23.30
CA THR A 135 -18.79 -15.07 -22.19
C THR A 135 -18.76 -13.72 -21.47
N VAL A 136 -18.37 -13.68 -20.20
CA VAL A 136 -18.16 -12.44 -19.43
C VAL A 136 -17.14 -11.54 -20.12
N ALA A 137 -16.05 -12.10 -20.67
CA ALA A 137 -15.08 -11.33 -21.44
C ALA A 137 -15.70 -10.58 -22.63
N GLN A 138 -16.61 -11.22 -23.36
CA GLN A 138 -17.34 -10.59 -24.47
C GLN A 138 -18.41 -9.61 -23.96
N ALA A 139 -19.09 -9.91 -22.85
CA ALA A 139 -20.08 -9.01 -22.23
C ALA A 139 -19.44 -7.68 -21.82
N ARG A 140 -18.32 -7.72 -21.07
CA ARG A 140 -17.49 -6.56 -20.73
C ARG A 140 -17.07 -5.76 -21.94
N HIS A 141 -16.62 -6.45 -22.99
CA HIS A 141 -16.16 -5.77 -24.20
C HIS A 141 -17.32 -4.98 -24.82
N VAL A 142 -18.51 -5.57 -24.98
CA VAL A 142 -19.69 -4.88 -25.51
C VAL A 142 -20.07 -3.67 -24.64
N LEU A 143 -20.03 -3.80 -23.31
CA LEU A 143 -20.27 -2.66 -22.39
C LEU A 143 -19.31 -1.48 -22.60
N SER A 144 -18.10 -1.70 -23.14
CA SER A 144 -17.15 -0.63 -23.49
C SER A 144 -17.32 -0.03 -24.91
N LEU A 145 -18.06 -0.68 -25.82
CA LEU A 145 -18.19 -0.22 -27.21
C LEU A 145 -19.12 1.00 -27.37
N ASP A 146 -19.18 1.61 -28.55
CA ASP A 146 -20.14 2.67 -28.83
C ASP A 146 -21.56 2.14 -29.14
N ARG A 147 -22.55 3.04 -29.15
CA ARG A 147 -23.98 2.74 -29.36
C ARG A 147 -24.30 1.98 -30.65
N SER A 148 -23.45 2.01 -31.69
CA SER A 148 -23.66 1.23 -32.91
C SER A 148 -23.56 -0.28 -32.68
N SER A 149 -22.95 -0.72 -31.56
CA SER A 149 -22.88 -2.12 -31.13
C SER A 149 -24.17 -2.65 -30.49
N TYR A 150 -25.21 -1.81 -30.41
CA TYR A 150 -26.52 -2.13 -29.84
C TYR A 150 -27.63 -1.97 -30.91
N PRO A 151 -27.70 -2.87 -31.91
CA PRO A 151 -28.51 -2.68 -33.13
C PRO A 151 -30.00 -3.01 -32.98
N PHE A 152 -30.46 -3.44 -31.80
CA PHE A 152 -31.87 -3.68 -31.50
C PHE A 152 -32.40 -2.52 -30.65
N TYR A 153 -33.56 -1.98 -31.02
CA TYR A 153 -34.12 -0.76 -30.45
C TYR A 153 -35.47 -1.04 -29.82
N GLY A 154 -35.64 -0.63 -28.56
CA GLY A 154 -36.95 -0.51 -27.93
C GLY A 154 -37.56 0.86 -28.20
N ARG A 155 -38.77 1.08 -27.69
CA ARG A 155 -39.48 2.36 -27.78
C ARG A 155 -38.75 3.48 -27.05
N ALA A 156 -38.75 4.68 -27.63
CA ALA A 156 -38.32 5.91 -26.95
C ALA A 156 -39.38 6.40 -25.95
N VAL A 157 -38.94 6.81 -24.76
CA VAL A 157 -39.78 7.38 -23.69
C VAL A 157 -39.46 8.86 -23.54
N GLU A 158 -40.40 9.71 -23.91
CA GLU A 158 -40.32 11.16 -23.77
C GLU A 158 -40.56 11.59 -22.31
N LEU A 159 -39.70 12.49 -21.79
CA LEU A 159 -39.88 13.12 -20.48
C LEU A 159 -40.69 14.42 -20.64
N ASN A 160 -41.67 14.62 -19.76
CA ASN A 160 -42.51 15.81 -19.81
C ASN A 160 -41.82 17.02 -19.16
N GLY A 161 -41.72 18.12 -19.91
CA GLY A 161 -41.21 19.42 -19.45
C GLY A 161 -39.68 19.50 -19.29
N PRO A 162 -39.12 20.71 -19.17
CA PRO A 162 -37.68 20.90 -18.94
C PRO A 162 -37.26 20.42 -17.54
N ILE A 163 -35.98 20.11 -17.34
CA ILE A 163 -35.32 19.91 -16.03
C ILE A 163 -34.39 21.11 -15.80
N ALA A 164 -34.56 21.81 -14.68
CA ALA A 164 -33.77 22.99 -14.34
C ALA A 164 -32.32 22.64 -13.89
N PRO A 165 -31.38 23.61 -13.89
CA PRO A 165 -30.05 23.45 -13.29
C PRO A 165 -30.14 22.99 -11.82
N GLY A 166 -29.44 21.89 -11.49
CA GLY A 166 -29.48 21.26 -10.17
C GLY A 166 -30.76 20.48 -9.84
N GLU A 167 -31.70 20.33 -10.79
CA GLU A 167 -32.89 19.50 -10.63
C GLU A 167 -32.60 18.05 -11.08
N SER A 168 -33.27 17.08 -10.44
CA SER A 168 -33.26 15.68 -10.84
C SER A 168 -34.69 15.16 -11.00
N ARG A 169 -34.93 14.25 -11.95
CA ARG A 169 -36.26 13.72 -12.28
C ARG A 169 -36.24 12.21 -12.45
N GLU A 170 -36.99 11.51 -11.61
CA GLU A 170 -37.23 10.08 -11.77
C GLU A 170 -38.21 9.81 -12.93
N LEU A 171 -37.95 8.77 -13.71
CA LEU A 171 -38.89 8.15 -14.63
C LEU A 171 -38.92 6.63 -14.46
N ASN A 172 -40.09 6.04 -14.66
CA ASN A 172 -40.27 4.59 -14.65
C ASN A 172 -40.48 4.14 -16.11
N VAL A 173 -39.60 3.28 -16.60
CA VAL A 173 -39.60 2.77 -17.98
C VAL A 173 -39.99 1.29 -17.96
N THR A 174 -40.92 0.91 -18.84
CA THR A 174 -41.25 -0.49 -19.12
C THR A 174 -40.85 -0.76 -20.56
N VAL A 175 -39.97 -1.73 -20.78
CA VAL A 175 -39.40 -2.04 -22.08
C VAL A 175 -39.97 -3.38 -22.57
N PRO A 176 -40.80 -3.38 -23.64
CA PRO A 176 -41.29 -4.61 -24.22
C PRO A 176 -40.14 -5.48 -24.75
N THR A 177 -40.19 -6.77 -24.42
CA THR A 177 -39.21 -7.74 -24.92
C THR A 177 -39.84 -8.86 -25.76
N ALA A 178 -41.15 -9.07 -25.67
CA ALA A 178 -41.88 -10.05 -26.47
C ALA A 178 -41.78 -9.77 -27.99
N PRO A 179 -41.77 -10.81 -28.85
CA PRO A 179 -41.68 -10.65 -30.30
C PRO A 179 -43.04 -10.35 -30.93
N GLY A 180 -43.06 -9.49 -31.95
CA GLY A 180 -44.22 -9.28 -32.83
C GLY A 180 -44.98 -7.97 -32.62
N GLU A 181 -44.61 -7.17 -31.62
CA GLU A 181 -45.02 -5.76 -31.52
C GLU A 181 -44.02 -4.84 -32.25
N GLU A 182 -44.42 -3.60 -32.52
CA GLU A 182 -43.49 -2.55 -32.96
C GLU A 182 -42.70 -2.03 -31.73
N ASP A 183 -41.47 -1.57 -31.94
CA ASP A 183 -40.59 -0.99 -30.90
C ASP A 183 -40.26 -1.90 -29.67
N THR A 184 -40.17 -3.21 -29.89
CA THR A 184 -39.73 -4.22 -28.90
C THR A 184 -38.24 -4.57 -29.00
N LEU A 185 -37.60 -4.90 -27.87
CA LEU A 185 -36.23 -5.46 -27.87
C LEU A 185 -36.17 -6.89 -28.46
N GLY A 186 -37.28 -7.63 -28.52
CA GLY A 186 -37.32 -8.97 -29.10
C GLY A 186 -36.32 -9.94 -28.44
N ILE A 187 -36.47 -10.20 -27.14
CA ILE A 187 -35.70 -11.17 -26.35
C ILE A 187 -36.54 -12.44 -26.23
N THR A 188 -36.11 -13.51 -26.91
CA THR A 188 -36.91 -14.74 -27.11
C THR A 188 -36.17 -16.03 -26.77
N ALA A 189 -34.99 -15.93 -26.17
CA ALA A 189 -34.14 -17.03 -25.75
C ALA A 189 -33.45 -16.66 -24.43
N GLY A 190 -32.93 -17.64 -23.69
CA GLY A 190 -32.11 -17.38 -22.51
C GLY A 190 -30.73 -16.80 -22.86
N GLY A 191 -29.98 -16.48 -21.82
CA GLY A 191 -28.64 -15.89 -21.91
C GLY A 191 -28.59 -14.44 -21.44
N VAL A 192 -27.39 -13.86 -21.43
CA VAL A 192 -27.14 -12.55 -20.82
C VAL A 192 -26.95 -11.47 -21.89
N TYR A 193 -27.84 -10.49 -21.90
CA TYR A 193 -27.92 -9.45 -22.93
C TYR A 193 -27.36 -8.10 -22.43
N PRO A 194 -26.35 -7.52 -23.10
CA PRO A 194 -25.96 -6.14 -22.86
C PRO A 194 -27.07 -5.18 -23.31
N VAL A 195 -27.60 -4.40 -22.38
CA VAL A 195 -28.64 -3.38 -22.57
C VAL A 195 -28.08 -2.00 -22.26
N LEU A 196 -28.57 -1.00 -22.99
CA LEU A 196 -28.12 0.39 -22.95
C LEU A 196 -29.34 1.32 -22.98
N PHE A 197 -29.44 2.21 -22.00
CA PHE A 197 -30.39 3.32 -22.00
C PHE A 197 -29.64 4.58 -22.42
N SER A 198 -30.10 5.25 -23.47
CA SER A 198 -29.46 6.47 -23.98
C SER A 198 -30.33 7.68 -23.76
N LEU A 199 -29.77 8.74 -23.16
CA LEU A 199 -30.45 10.01 -22.93
C LEU A 199 -30.12 11.00 -24.04
N SER A 200 -31.15 11.54 -24.70
CA SER A 200 -31.03 12.51 -25.78
C SER A 200 -31.98 13.69 -25.55
N GLY A 201 -31.60 14.90 -25.95
CA GLY A 201 -32.44 16.09 -25.82
C GLY A 201 -31.75 17.38 -26.27
N VAL A 202 -32.16 18.52 -25.73
CA VAL A 202 -31.69 19.85 -26.15
C VAL A 202 -31.38 20.72 -24.93
N ARG A 203 -30.22 21.40 -24.92
CA ARG A 203 -29.90 22.46 -23.93
C ARG A 203 -30.71 23.73 -24.21
N GLY A 204 -31.17 24.39 -23.15
CA GLY A 204 -32.13 25.48 -23.18
C GLY A 204 -33.59 25.03 -23.18
N THR A 205 -34.50 25.96 -22.91
CA THR A 205 -35.96 25.74 -23.01
C THR A 205 -36.44 25.89 -24.45
N ALA A 206 -37.21 24.91 -24.95
CA ALA A 206 -37.89 25.02 -26.24
C ALA A 206 -38.90 26.20 -26.30
N ASP A 207 -39.50 26.56 -25.17
CA ASP A 207 -40.56 27.57 -25.07
C ASP A 207 -40.00 28.99 -24.85
N GLY A 208 -39.61 29.65 -25.94
CA GLY A 208 -39.20 31.06 -25.95
C GLY A 208 -40.35 32.05 -25.79
N GLU A 209 -41.14 31.95 -24.71
CA GLU A 209 -42.41 32.68 -24.58
C GLU A 209 -42.26 34.16 -24.12
N ASP A 210 -41.15 34.53 -23.47
CA ASP A 210 -40.91 35.89 -22.93
C ASP A 210 -39.80 36.69 -23.64
N SER A 211 -39.32 36.22 -24.80
CA SER A 211 -38.45 37.03 -25.67
C SER A 211 -38.72 36.81 -27.15
N GLY A 212 -39.11 37.87 -27.86
CA GLY A 212 -39.63 37.83 -29.24
C GLY A 212 -38.59 37.54 -30.35
N ALA A 213 -37.52 36.81 -30.04
CA ALA A 213 -36.61 36.24 -31.01
C ALA A 213 -36.82 34.73 -31.04
N ALA A 214 -37.13 34.17 -32.21
CA ALA A 214 -37.24 32.72 -32.37
C ALA A 214 -35.85 32.07 -32.22
N THR A 215 -35.52 31.67 -30.99
CA THR A 215 -34.45 30.71 -30.72
C THR A 215 -34.83 29.41 -31.44
N ASN A 216 -34.09 29.07 -32.50
CA ASN A 216 -34.13 27.69 -32.99
C ASN A 216 -33.78 26.78 -31.80
N PRO A 217 -34.50 25.67 -31.56
CA PRO A 217 -34.01 24.66 -30.63
C PRO A 217 -32.60 24.26 -31.04
N GLY A 218 -31.74 23.99 -30.05
CA GLY A 218 -30.40 23.50 -30.29
C GLY A 218 -30.39 22.19 -31.10
N PRO A 219 -29.22 21.75 -31.60
CA PRO A 219 -29.10 20.40 -32.10
C PRO A 219 -29.55 19.40 -31.02
N VAL A 220 -30.17 18.29 -31.42
CA VAL A 220 -30.44 17.21 -30.47
C VAL A 220 -29.11 16.57 -30.10
N GLU A 221 -28.74 16.73 -28.85
CA GLU A 221 -27.54 16.20 -28.23
C GLU A 221 -27.83 14.82 -27.62
N ASN A 222 -26.80 13.99 -27.53
CA ASN A 222 -26.84 12.75 -26.78
C ASN A 222 -26.02 13.00 -25.52
N PHE A 223 -26.68 13.03 -24.36
CA PHE A 223 -26.06 13.48 -23.12
C PHE A 223 -25.19 12.39 -22.50
N THR A 224 -25.74 11.18 -22.30
CA THR A 224 -24.99 10.04 -21.76
C THR A 224 -25.68 8.71 -22.10
N THR A 225 -25.06 7.59 -21.74
CA THR A 225 -25.68 6.27 -21.74
C THR A 225 -25.45 5.54 -20.42
N GLU A 226 -26.47 4.83 -19.96
CA GLU A 226 -26.49 3.99 -18.77
C GLU A 226 -26.59 2.53 -19.21
N ARG A 227 -25.72 1.64 -18.69
CA ARG A 227 -25.56 0.28 -19.26
C ARG A 227 -25.58 -0.82 -18.21
N VAL A 228 -26.24 -1.93 -18.55
CA VAL A 228 -26.44 -3.07 -17.64
C VAL A 228 -26.48 -4.39 -18.41
N LEU A 229 -26.07 -5.49 -17.78
CA LEU A 229 -26.35 -6.84 -18.28
C LEU A 229 -27.71 -7.33 -17.77
N VAL A 230 -28.56 -7.78 -18.70
CA VAL A 230 -29.88 -8.35 -18.44
C VAL A 230 -29.80 -9.86 -18.60
N PRO A 231 -29.82 -10.65 -17.50
CA PRO A 231 -29.84 -12.10 -17.57
C PRO A 231 -31.27 -12.60 -17.83
N VAL A 232 -31.40 -13.57 -18.73
CA VAL A 232 -32.69 -14.11 -19.18
C VAL A 232 -32.64 -15.62 -19.03
N ALA A 233 -33.63 -16.19 -18.34
CA ALA A 233 -33.72 -17.62 -18.09
C ALA A 233 -34.07 -18.39 -19.37
N ASP A 234 -33.62 -19.64 -19.50
CA ASP A 234 -34.00 -20.48 -20.63
C ASP A 234 -35.44 -20.97 -20.53
N ALA A 235 -36.13 -21.03 -21.67
CA ALA A 235 -37.59 -21.17 -21.72
C ALA A 235 -38.13 -22.43 -20.99
N GLU A 236 -37.36 -23.52 -20.94
CA GLU A 236 -37.78 -24.77 -20.31
C GLU A 236 -37.75 -24.70 -18.76
N SER A 237 -36.93 -23.81 -18.18
CA SER A 237 -36.87 -23.60 -16.71
C SER A 237 -38.18 -23.06 -16.11
N SER A 238 -38.99 -22.37 -16.92
CA SER A 238 -40.29 -21.82 -16.52
C SER A 238 -41.39 -22.88 -16.30
N GLY A 239 -41.10 -24.16 -16.61
CA GLY A 239 -42.03 -25.29 -16.64
C GLY A 239 -42.41 -25.88 -15.28
N GLY A 240 -42.99 -25.08 -14.38
CA GLY A 240 -43.54 -25.56 -13.10
C GLY A 240 -44.46 -26.78 -13.29
N GLY A 241 -44.12 -27.90 -12.65
CA GLY A 241 -44.48 -29.26 -13.09
C GLY A 241 -45.96 -29.53 -13.42
N ALA A 242 -46.28 -29.53 -14.71
CA ALA A 242 -47.54 -30.06 -15.24
C ALA A 242 -47.36 -31.54 -15.63
N VAL A 243 -47.90 -32.46 -14.82
CA VAL A 243 -47.88 -33.90 -15.14
C VAL A 243 -48.80 -34.17 -16.34
N VAL A 244 -48.18 -34.44 -17.50
CA VAL A 244 -48.87 -34.92 -18.71
C VAL A 244 -48.53 -36.40 -18.89
N ASP A 245 -49.46 -37.27 -18.53
CA ASP A 245 -49.41 -38.69 -18.88
C ASP A 245 -49.58 -38.87 -20.40
N ASP A 246 -48.48 -38.88 -21.16
CA ASP A 246 -48.45 -39.54 -22.48
C ASP A 246 -47.14 -40.33 -22.69
N ALA A 247 -47.29 -41.57 -23.13
CA ALA A 247 -46.29 -42.63 -22.97
C ALA A 247 -45.35 -42.78 -24.16
N THR A 248 -44.69 -41.70 -24.56
CA THR A 248 -43.54 -41.72 -25.48
C THR A 248 -42.49 -40.71 -25.04
N THR A 249 -41.61 -41.13 -24.13
CA THR A 249 -40.35 -40.42 -23.87
C THR A 249 -39.49 -40.42 -25.14
N PRO A 250 -39.06 -39.26 -25.66
CA PRO A 250 -37.82 -39.18 -26.44
C PRO A 250 -36.65 -39.71 -25.58
N ASP A 251 -35.52 -40.02 -26.20
CA ASP A 251 -34.27 -40.11 -25.42
C ASP A 251 -34.05 -38.76 -24.73
N ALA A 252 -34.11 -38.74 -23.40
CA ALA A 252 -33.84 -37.55 -22.63
C ALA A 252 -32.40 -37.10 -22.93
N ALA A 253 -32.22 -35.80 -23.19
CA ALA A 253 -30.88 -35.24 -23.32
C ALA A 253 -30.10 -35.56 -22.03
N PRO A 254 -28.82 -35.97 -22.10
CA PRO A 254 -28.01 -36.20 -20.91
C PRO A 254 -27.99 -34.95 -20.03
N ALA A 255 -28.45 -35.08 -18.79
CA ALA A 255 -28.56 -33.97 -17.84
C ALA A 255 -27.21 -33.23 -17.72
N GLU A 256 -27.26 -31.90 -17.84
CA GLU A 256 -26.07 -31.06 -17.87
C GLU A 256 -25.29 -31.15 -16.56
N GLN A 257 -23.97 -30.97 -16.66
CA GLN A 257 -23.04 -31.03 -15.54
C GLN A 257 -22.70 -29.59 -15.15
N ALA A 258 -23.28 -29.14 -14.04
CA ALA A 258 -23.04 -27.82 -13.47
C ALA A 258 -21.65 -27.71 -12.81
N PRO A 259 -20.99 -26.54 -12.85
CA PRO A 259 -19.69 -26.34 -12.25
C PRO A 259 -19.73 -26.35 -10.71
N GLY A 260 -18.64 -26.82 -10.12
CA GLY A 260 -18.35 -26.55 -8.71
C GLY A 260 -18.08 -25.05 -8.51
N LEU A 261 -18.73 -24.42 -7.54
CA LEU A 261 -18.68 -22.98 -7.29
C LEU A 261 -18.15 -22.71 -5.88
N THR A 262 -17.18 -21.80 -5.80
CA THR A 262 -16.65 -21.23 -4.57
C THR A 262 -16.87 -19.72 -4.56
N LEU A 263 -17.33 -19.14 -3.44
CA LEU A 263 -17.43 -17.70 -3.20
C LEU A 263 -16.44 -17.27 -2.11
N LEU A 264 -15.55 -16.34 -2.42
CA LEU A 264 -14.79 -15.61 -1.40
C LEU A 264 -15.56 -14.36 -0.97
N TYR A 265 -15.74 -14.18 0.33
CA TYR A 265 -16.49 -13.06 0.89
C TYR A 265 -15.57 -12.17 1.74
N PRO A 266 -15.07 -11.03 1.20
CA PRO A 266 -14.05 -10.23 1.86
C PRO A 266 -14.60 -9.28 2.92
N LEU A 267 -14.03 -9.33 4.13
CA LEU A 267 -14.25 -8.35 5.21
C LEU A 267 -12.93 -7.64 5.55
N THR A 268 -12.81 -6.40 5.08
CA THR A 268 -11.65 -5.53 5.26
C THR A 268 -12.04 -4.05 5.09
N ALA A 269 -11.33 -3.15 5.78
CA ALA A 269 -11.51 -1.70 5.69
C ALA A 269 -10.18 -0.98 5.96
N PRO A 270 -9.98 0.26 5.47
CA PRO A 270 -8.82 1.07 5.87
C PRO A 270 -8.76 1.28 7.39
N VAL A 271 -7.66 0.83 8.02
CA VAL A 271 -7.41 1.02 9.45
C VAL A 271 -6.62 2.31 9.70
N ASP A 272 -7.34 3.39 10.01
CA ASP A 272 -6.82 4.77 10.02
C ASP A 272 -6.01 5.11 11.30
N ILE A 273 -5.14 4.19 11.75
CA ILE A 273 -4.27 4.32 12.94
C ILE A 273 -3.29 5.48 12.74
N VAL A 274 -3.07 6.29 13.79
CA VAL A 274 -2.05 7.35 13.75
C VAL A 274 -0.64 6.71 13.71
N PRO A 275 0.17 6.97 12.67
CA PRO A 275 1.46 6.32 12.48
C PRO A 275 2.49 6.70 13.54
N GLY A 276 3.59 5.94 13.59
CA GLY A 276 4.66 6.10 14.56
C GLY A 276 4.35 5.44 15.92
N GLU A 277 3.49 4.42 15.93
CA GLU A 277 3.20 3.66 17.14
C GLU A 277 4.38 2.76 17.56
N THR A 278 4.59 2.59 18.87
CA THR A 278 5.52 1.59 19.43
C THR A 278 4.79 0.70 20.40
N GLY A 279 5.17 -0.58 20.47
CA GLY A 279 4.57 -1.51 21.42
C GLY A 279 4.86 -1.15 22.87
N GLU A 280 3.85 -1.31 23.70
CA GLU A 280 3.93 -1.24 25.16
C GLU A 280 3.61 -2.63 25.76
N ALA A 281 3.85 -2.80 27.06
CA ALA A 281 3.53 -4.02 27.80
C ALA A 281 3.43 -3.72 29.31
N PRO A 282 2.66 -4.48 30.11
CA PRO A 282 1.98 -5.74 29.76
C PRO A 282 0.71 -5.58 28.92
N GLU A 283 0.19 -4.37 28.76
CA GLU A 283 -0.96 -4.06 27.92
C GLU A 283 -0.52 -3.41 26.60
N ASN A 284 -1.33 -3.57 25.55
CA ASN A 284 -1.12 -2.95 24.24
C ASN A 284 -1.14 -1.41 24.33
N PRO A 285 -0.43 -0.69 23.44
CA PRO A 285 -0.49 0.77 23.41
C PRO A 285 -1.93 1.24 23.17
N PRO A 286 -2.42 2.29 23.88
CA PRO A 286 -3.74 2.85 23.68
C PRO A 286 -3.98 3.17 22.21
N LEU A 287 -5.09 2.66 21.64
CA LEU A 287 -5.39 2.84 20.22
C LEU A 287 -5.72 4.31 19.94
N LEU A 288 -4.95 4.91 19.04
CA LEU A 288 -5.16 6.25 18.53
C LEU A 288 -5.46 6.15 17.02
N LEU A 289 -6.71 6.41 16.64
CA LEU A 289 -7.16 6.52 15.25
C LEU A 289 -7.17 8.00 14.84
N ARG A 290 -7.07 8.29 13.54
CA ARG A 290 -7.26 9.66 13.01
C ARG A 290 -8.72 10.05 12.82
N SER A 291 -9.61 9.08 12.64
CA SER A 291 -11.00 9.31 12.20
C SER A 291 -11.95 8.25 12.74
N GLU A 292 -13.24 8.58 12.77
CA GLU A 292 -14.31 7.64 13.15
C GLU A 292 -14.82 6.78 11.97
N GLN A 293 -14.21 6.87 10.77
CA GLN A 293 -14.68 6.18 9.57
C GLN A 293 -14.69 4.64 9.68
N LEU A 294 -14.01 4.06 10.69
CA LEU A 294 -14.14 2.64 11.01
C LEU A 294 -15.32 2.36 11.96
N ALA A 295 -15.59 3.23 12.94
CA ALA A 295 -16.78 3.14 13.78
C ALA A 295 -18.07 3.33 12.95
N GLU A 296 -18.07 4.29 12.03
CA GLU A 296 -19.16 4.53 11.06
C GLU A 296 -19.42 3.32 10.14
N GLN A 297 -18.48 2.38 10.02
CA GLN A 297 -18.66 1.13 9.28
C GLN A 297 -19.12 -0.05 10.14
N LEU A 298 -18.92 0.02 11.47
CA LEU A 298 -19.30 -1.01 12.44
C LEU A 298 -20.67 -0.76 13.10
N ALA A 299 -21.08 0.50 13.20
CA ALA A 299 -22.38 0.89 13.73
C ALA A 299 -23.55 0.40 12.82
N PRO A 300 -24.79 0.27 13.34
CA PRO A 300 -25.93 -0.21 12.56
C PRO A 300 -26.23 0.64 11.32
N GLY A 301 -26.35 -0.01 10.16
CA GLY A 301 -26.40 0.66 8.84
C GLY A 301 -25.02 1.05 8.29
N GLY A 302 -23.94 0.65 8.96
CA GLY A 302 -22.56 0.77 8.52
C GLY A 302 -22.17 -0.33 7.53
N ARG A 303 -21.06 -0.14 6.80
CA ARG A 303 -20.68 -1.07 5.71
C ARG A 303 -20.30 -2.47 6.19
N LEU A 304 -19.51 -2.59 7.26
CA LEU A 304 -19.02 -3.89 7.76
C LEU A 304 -20.12 -4.65 8.52
N GLU A 305 -21.05 -3.93 9.15
CA GLU A 305 -22.26 -4.51 9.76
C GLU A 305 -23.20 -5.07 8.68
N GLN A 306 -23.63 -4.27 7.70
CA GLN A 306 -24.47 -4.76 6.59
C GLN A 306 -23.84 -5.94 5.83
N LEU A 307 -22.52 -5.95 5.58
CA LEU A 307 -21.87 -7.08 4.92
C LEU A 307 -21.98 -8.37 5.77
N LEU A 308 -21.72 -8.29 7.08
CA LEU A 308 -21.80 -9.44 7.96
C LEU A 308 -23.26 -9.93 8.10
N ALA A 309 -24.20 -9.01 8.28
CA ALA A 309 -25.63 -9.31 8.38
C ALA A 309 -26.17 -9.95 7.09
N SER A 310 -25.86 -9.41 5.91
CA SER A 310 -26.28 -9.99 4.61
C SER A 310 -25.71 -11.40 4.41
N TYR A 311 -24.46 -11.65 4.82
CA TYR A 311 -23.86 -12.98 4.76
C TYR A 311 -24.56 -13.98 5.71
N GLN A 312 -24.89 -13.56 6.94
CA GLN A 312 -25.66 -14.36 7.89
C GLN A 312 -27.09 -14.66 7.41
N GLU A 313 -27.80 -13.66 6.85
CA GLU A 313 -29.15 -13.85 6.31
C GLU A 313 -29.13 -14.82 5.11
N ALA A 314 -28.14 -14.72 4.23
CA ALA A 314 -27.96 -15.66 3.12
C ALA A 314 -27.66 -17.10 3.58
N LEU A 315 -26.86 -17.28 4.63
CA LEU A 315 -26.60 -18.59 5.26
C LEU A 315 -27.84 -19.18 5.96
N ALA A 316 -28.73 -18.34 6.49
CA ALA A 316 -30.00 -18.75 7.08
C ALA A 316 -31.13 -18.96 6.03
N GLY A 317 -30.89 -18.56 4.77
CA GLY A 317 -31.85 -18.55 3.68
C GLY A 317 -31.92 -19.85 2.85
N PRO A 318 -32.76 -19.86 1.80
CA PRO A 318 -32.78 -20.94 0.81
C PRO A 318 -31.43 -21.05 0.09
N GLY A 319 -30.88 -22.25 -0.05
CA GLY A 319 -29.53 -22.46 -0.57
C GLY A 319 -28.42 -22.15 0.46
N GLY A 320 -28.77 -21.90 1.73
CA GLY A 320 -27.83 -21.52 2.79
C GLY A 320 -26.89 -22.66 3.25
N GLU A 321 -27.36 -23.91 3.26
CA GLU A 321 -26.51 -25.08 3.57
C GLU A 321 -25.46 -25.31 2.48
N GLU A 322 -25.84 -25.10 1.21
CA GLU A 322 -24.97 -25.17 0.05
C GLU A 322 -24.01 -23.96 0.03
N LEU A 323 -24.48 -22.75 0.33
CA LEU A 323 -23.65 -21.55 0.47
C LEU A 323 -22.58 -21.77 1.55
N ALA A 324 -22.94 -22.30 2.72
CA ALA A 324 -21.99 -22.58 3.80
C ALA A 324 -20.86 -23.54 3.39
N GLN A 325 -21.14 -24.49 2.49
CA GLN A 325 -20.15 -25.42 1.93
C GLN A 325 -19.34 -24.77 0.79
N GLY A 326 -19.98 -23.90 0.00
CA GLY A 326 -19.42 -23.24 -1.18
C GLY A 326 -18.87 -21.83 -0.96
N SER A 327 -18.75 -21.32 0.27
CA SER A 327 -18.21 -19.98 0.54
C SER A 327 -17.17 -19.96 1.66
N CYS A 328 -16.34 -18.91 1.67
CA CYS A 328 -15.33 -18.71 2.70
C CYS A 328 -15.12 -17.22 3.00
N LEU A 329 -15.14 -16.84 4.27
CA LEU A 329 -14.89 -15.48 4.75
C LEU A 329 -13.41 -15.14 4.62
N ALA A 330 -13.07 -14.18 3.76
CA ALA A 330 -11.71 -13.68 3.58
C ALA A 330 -11.48 -12.46 4.50
N LEU A 331 -10.82 -12.70 5.63
CA LEU A 331 -10.71 -11.73 6.72
C LEU A 331 -9.35 -11.03 6.72
N ASP A 332 -9.36 -9.70 6.79
CA ASP A 332 -8.13 -8.92 6.99
C ASP A 332 -7.72 -8.91 8.47
N PRO A 333 -6.55 -9.49 8.83
CA PRO A 333 -6.12 -9.57 10.22
C PRO A 333 -5.76 -8.19 10.80
N ALA A 334 -5.50 -7.17 9.98
CA ALA A 334 -5.28 -5.80 10.45
C ALA A 334 -6.60 -5.13 10.87
N LEU A 335 -7.69 -5.38 10.13
CA LEU A 335 -9.03 -4.99 10.56
C LEU A 335 -9.37 -5.66 11.90
N VAL A 336 -9.23 -6.98 11.99
CA VAL A 336 -9.59 -7.76 13.19
C VAL A 336 -8.77 -7.35 14.43
N ASP A 337 -7.46 -7.12 14.29
CA ASP A 337 -6.60 -6.57 15.36
C ASP A 337 -7.03 -5.15 15.79
N THR A 338 -7.43 -4.31 14.83
CA THR A 338 -7.85 -2.93 15.11
C THR A 338 -9.22 -2.87 15.81
N VAL A 339 -10.21 -3.63 15.36
CA VAL A 339 -11.54 -3.66 16.01
C VAL A 339 -11.46 -4.30 17.40
N ASP A 340 -10.61 -5.31 17.58
CA ASP A 340 -10.36 -5.89 18.91
C ASP A 340 -9.73 -4.87 19.87
N ARG A 341 -8.85 -4.00 19.35
CA ARG A 341 -8.38 -2.82 20.11
C ARG A 341 -9.48 -1.77 20.34
N MET A 342 -10.37 -1.50 19.39
CA MET A 342 -11.50 -0.57 19.57
C MET A 342 -12.49 -1.04 20.65
N SER A 343 -12.76 -2.34 20.76
CA SER A 343 -13.65 -2.92 21.79
C SER A 343 -13.21 -2.63 23.24
N ARG A 344 -11.93 -2.27 23.45
CA ARG A 344 -11.36 -1.89 24.75
C ARG A 344 -11.33 -0.37 24.99
N GLY A 345 -11.89 0.40 24.06
CA GLY A 345 -11.83 1.86 24.03
C GLY A 345 -10.60 2.40 23.29
N TYR A 346 -10.80 3.50 22.58
CA TYR A 346 -9.79 4.15 21.74
C TYR A 346 -9.95 5.67 21.78
N THR A 347 -9.06 6.38 21.11
CA THR A 347 -9.03 7.84 21.02
C THR A 347 -8.90 8.27 19.56
N VAL A 348 -9.46 9.42 19.21
CA VAL A 348 -9.42 10.02 17.87
C VAL A 348 -8.59 11.31 17.91
N GLY A 349 -7.58 11.43 17.04
CA GLY A 349 -6.73 12.61 16.91
C GLY A 349 -5.74 12.51 15.75
N GLU A 350 -5.31 13.64 15.17
CA GLU A 350 -4.53 13.65 13.92
C GLU A 350 -3.04 13.30 14.09
N GLU A 351 -2.43 13.63 15.23
CA GLU A 351 -0.99 13.45 15.47
C GLU A 351 -0.70 12.71 16.79
N ARG A 352 0.32 11.85 16.78
CA ARG A 352 0.80 11.13 17.96
C ARG A 352 1.77 12.01 18.75
N PRO A 353 1.59 12.21 20.07
CA PRO A 353 2.56 12.94 20.90
C PRO A 353 3.96 12.31 20.82
N SER A 354 5.02 13.14 20.80
CA SER A 354 6.38 12.66 20.56
C SER A 354 6.81 11.61 21.59
N LEU A 355 7.38 10.50 21.09
CA LEU A 355 7.92 9.43 21.93
C LEU A 355 9.11 9.97 22.73
N SER A 356 9.85 10.88 22.11
CA SER A 356 10.92 11.68 22.70
C SER A 356 10.37 12.76 23.64
N ARG A 357 9.87 12.36 24.82
CA ARG A 357 9.77 13.28 25.97
C ARG A 357 11.17 13.60 26.54
N GLN A 358 12.03 14.20 25.71
CA GLN A 358 13.17 14.97 26.16
C GLN A 358 12.64 15.95 27.22
N GLY A 359 13.20 15.89 28.44
CA GLY A 359 12.67 16.62 29.58
C GLY A 359 12.68 18.13 29.32
N GLN A 360 11.55 18.66 28.84
CA GLN A 360 11.40 20.07 28.50
C GLN A 360 11.82 20.87 29.72
N ARG A 361 12.87 21.70 29.57
CA ARG A 361 13.49 22.34 30.71
C ARG A 361 12.42 23.16 31.42
N LEU A 362 12.34 23.06 32.75
CA LEU A 362 11.37 23.76 33.60
C LEU A 362 11.30 25.28 33.41
N ARG A 363 12.27 25.88 32.70
CA ARG A 363 12.28 27.27 32.27
C ARG A 363 11.50 27.51 30.97
N ASP A 364 11.61 26.59 30.04
CA ASP A 364 11.11 26.69 28.67
C ASP A 364 9.63 26.26 28.64
N SER A 365 9.26 25.31 29.51
CA SER A 365 7.87 24.94 29.84
C SER A 365 7.07 26.06 30.53
N TRP A 366 7.70 27.18 30.95
CA TRP A 366 7.00 28.39 31.40
C TRP A 366 6.59 29.31 30.24
N THR A 367 6.93 28.95 29.00
CA THR A 367 6.68 29.77 27.79
C THR A 367 5.95 29.04 26.66
N SER A 368 5.83 27.71 26.71
CA SER A 368 5.02 26.92 25.80
C SER A 368 3.66 26.56 26.43
N ASN A 369 2.57 27.12 25.89
CA ASN A 369 1.20 26.73 26.27
C ASN A 369 0.64 25.60 25.39
N SER A 370 1.50 24.92 24.63
CA SER A 370 1.17 23.76 23.81
C SER A 370 1.31 22.48 24.64
N GLU A 371 0.31 22.19 25.48
CA GLU A 371 0.04 20.80 25.85
C GLU A 371 -0.35 20.05 24.56
N PRO A 372 0.09 18.80 24.34
CA PRO A 372 -0.39 18.01 23.21
C PRO A 372 -1.90 17.87 23.27
N ASP A 373 -2.58 17.96 22.13
CA ASP A 373 -3.99 17.60 22.06
C ASP A 373 -4.12 16.11 22.46
N PRO A 374 -4.86 15.77 23.52
CA PRO A 374 -5.02 14.38 23.93
C PRO A 374 -5.93 13.60 22.98
N GLY A 375 -6.59 14.26 22.02
CA GLY A 375 -7.65 13.69 21.20
C GLY A 375 -8.98 13.60 21.96
N VAL A 376 -10.00 13.09 21.25
CA VAL A 376 -11.34 12.86 21.78
C VAL A 376 -11.53 11.35 22.00
N PRO A 377 -12.12 10.89 23.12
CA PRO A 377 -12.48 9.47 23.27
C PRO A 377 -13.41 9.02 22.14
N GLY A 378 -13.08 7.91 21.49
CA GLY A 378 -13.83 7.40 20.35
C GLY A 378 -15.19 6.81 20.73
N THR A 379 -16.15 6.84 19.80
CA THR A 379 -17.54 6.45 20.08
C THR A 379 -17.84 4.96 19.86
N GLY A 380 -17.28 4.34 18.81
CA GLY A 380 -17.66 3.01 18.32
C GLY A 380 -17.13 1.80 19.10
N ALA A 381 -16.88 1.94 20.41
CA ALA A 381 -16.37 0.85 21.24
C ALA A 381 -17.44 -0.21 21.56
N GLU A 382 -18.71 0.19 21.64
CA GLU A 382 -19.85 -0.72 21.81
C GLU A 382 -20.12 -1.48 20.50
N ASP A 383 -20.22 -0.77 19.37
CA ASP A 383 -20.39 -1.37 18.03
C ASP A 383 -19.25 -2.36 17.68
N ALA A 384 -18.00 -1.99 17.98
CA ALA A 384 -16.83 -2.87 17.82
C ALA A 384 -16.88 -4.14 18.69
N THR A 385 -17.63 -4.11 19.80
CA THR A 385 -17.81 -5.28 20.67
C THR A 385 -18.92 -6.20 20.13
N GLU A 386 -20.00 -5.63 19.60
CA GLU A 386 -21.14 -6.35 19.02
C GLU A 386 -20.75 -7.04 17.70
N TRP A 387 -20.18 -6.30 16.74
CA TRP A 387 -19.71 -6.84 15.46
C TRP A 387 -18.65 -7.95 15.62
N LEU A 388 -17.77 -7.87 16.64
CA LEU A 388 -16.82 -8.93 16.95
C LEU A 388 -17.45 -10.14 17.66
N ALA A 389 -18.64 -10.04 18.25
CA ALA A 389 -19.37 -11.20 18.75
C ALA A 389 -20.02 -11.95 17.58
N GLU A 390 -20.67 -11.22 16.68
CA GLU A 390 -21.30 -11.75 15.46
C GLU A 390 -20.26 -12.38 14.51
N LEU A 391 -19.11 -11.73 14.32
CA LEU A 391 -18.03 -12.28 13.50
C LEU A 391 -17.43 -13.55 14.12
N ARG A 392 -17.35 -13.63 15.46
CA ARG A 392 -16.91 -14.86 16.16
C ARG A 392 -17.86 -16.02 15.95
N GLU A 393 -19.16 -15.78 16.07
CA GLU A 393 -20.19 -16.80 15.84
C GLU A 393 -20.13 -17.32 14.40
N THR A 394 -20.12 -16.40 13.42
CA THR A 394 -20.04 -16.73 11.99
C THR A 394 -18.73 -17.47 11.62
N ALA A 395 -17.59 -17.03 12.18
CA ALA A 395 -16.27 -17.60 11.91
C ALA A 395 -15.98 -18.93 12.64
N ALA A 396 -16.81 -19.32 13.61
CA ALA A 396 -16.70 -20.60 14.31
C ALA A 396 -17.37 -21.76 13.56
N GLU A 397 -18.38 -21.47 12.72
CA GLU A 397 -19.15 -22.48 11.98
C GLU A 397 -18.81 -22.53 10.48
N GLY A 398 -18.38 -21.41 9.88
CA GLY A 398 -18.03 -21.32 8.45
C GLY A 398 -16.53 -21.41 8.12
N CYS A 399 -16.22 -21.54 6.83
CA CYS A 399 -14.84 -21.41 6.33
C CYS A 399 -14.32 -19.97 6.53
N THR A 400 -13.08 -19.84 7.01
CA THR A 400 -12.36 -18.56 7.08
C THR A 400 -10.98 -18.68 6.43
N VAL A 401 -10.48 -17.60 5.83
CA VAL A 401 -9.13 -17.51 5.25
C VAL A 401 -8.53 -16.14 5.54
N ALA A 402 -7.23 -16.08 5.83
CA ALA A 402 -6.56 -14.83 6.13
C ALA A 402 -6.15 -14.10 4.83
N LEU A 403 -6.55 -12.83 4.69
CA LEU A 403 -5.95 -11.92 3.73
C LEU A 403 -4.53 -11.51 4.18
N PRO A 404 -3.64 -11.10 3.26
CA PRO A 404 -2.40 -10.42 3.62
C PRO A 404 -2.67 -9.23 4.53
N TRP A 405 -1.82 -9.02 5.53
CA TRP A 405 -2.03 -7.98 6.56
C TRP A 405 -2.30 -6.59 5.94
N ALA A 406 -3.46 -5.99 6.23
CA ALA A 406 -3.91 -4.71 5.68
C ALA A 406 -4.01 -4.67 4.14
N ASN A 407 -4.24 -5.80 3.47
CA ASN A 407 -4.20 -5.97 2.01
C ASN A 407 -2.90 -5.42 1.38
N ALA A 408 -1.76 -5.63 2.02
CA ALA A 408 -0.46 -5.21 1.48
C ALA A 408 -0.17 -5.86 0.11
N ASP A 409 0.31 -5.06 -0.84
CA ASP A 409 0.83 -5.49 -2.14
C ASP A 409 2.06 -6.38 -1.91
N LEU A 410 1.93 -7.68 -2.16
CA LEU A 410 2.99 -8.65 -1.91
C LEU A 410 4.18 -8.50 -2.89
N GLY A 411 3.96 -7.90 -4.05
CA GLY A 411 5.03 -7.47 -4.96
C GLY A 411 5.87 -6.36 -4.32
N ALA A 412 5.20 -5.26 -3.95
CA ALA A 412 5.83 -4.09 -3.33
C ALA A 412 6.52 -4.45 -2.00
N VAL A 413 5.92 -5.30 -1.17
CA VAL A 413 6.53 -5.78 0.09
C VAL A 413 7.79 -6.61 -0.19
N ALA A 414 7.78 -7.51 -1.19
CA ALA A 414 8.98 -8.27 -1.57
C ALA A 414 10.10 -7.38 -2.13
N GLU A 415 9.75 -6.34 -2.89
CA GLU A 415 10.68 -5.38 -3.48
C GLU A 415 11.36 -4.47 -2.45
N THR A 416 10.83 -4.34 -1.22
CA THR A 416 11.56 -3.73 -0.10
C THR A 416 12.83 -4.50 0.29
N GLY A 417 12.91 -5.79 -0.06
CA GLY A 417 13.97 -6.72 0.34
C GLY A 417 13.93 -7.17 1.80
N ASP A 418 12.97 -6.72 2.61
CA ASP A 418 12.91 -7.03 4.04
C ASP A 418 12.16 -8.34 4.32
N GLN A 419 12.90 -9.37 4.71
CA GLN A 419 12.36 -10.68 5.07
C GLN A 419 11.29 -10.59 6.16
N TRP A 420 11.46 -9.72 7.16
CA TRP A 420 10.52 -9.61 8.27
C TRP A 420 9.24 -8.93 7.85
N LEU A 421 9.31 -7.86 7.07
CA LEU A 421 8.12 -7.23 6.50
C LEU A 421 7.29 -8.23 5.67
N PHE A 422 7.94 -9.07 4.85
CA PHE A 422 7.23 -10.10 4.09
C PHE A 422 6.57 -11.16 4.98
N ARG A 423 7.29 -11.68 5.98
CA ARG A 423 6.71 -12.64 6.96
C ARG A 423 5.55 -12.06 7.75
N GLU A 424 5.64 -10.79 8.13
CA GLU A 424 4.58 -10.07 8.84
C GLU A 424 3.29 -9.97 8.00
N ALA A 425 3.42 -9.86 6.67
CA ALA A 425 2.30 -9.81 5.74
C ALA A 425 1.57 -11.16 5.57
N VAL A 426 2.30 -12.28 5.48
CA VAL A 426 1.73 -13.59 5.09
C VAL A 426 1.64 -14.63 6.22
N GLU A 427 2.47 -14.54 7.26
CA GLU A 427 2.63 -15.62 8.24
C GLU A 427 1.83 -15.37 9.54
N ARG A 428 1.70 -14.11 9.99
CA ARG A 428 0.92 -13.79 11.20
C ARG A 428 -0.58 -14.04 11.04
N GLY A 429 -1.15 -13.66 9.90
CA GLY A 429 -2.61 -13.49 9.72
C GLY A 429 -3.47 -14.60 10.35
N PRO A 430 -3.23 -15.88 10.03
CA PRO A 430 -3.98 -17.00 10.62
C PRO A 430 -3.92 -17.08 12.15
N THR A 431 -2.78 -16.73 12.77
CA THR A 431 -2.62 -16.72 14.23
C THR A 431 -3.46 -15.60 14.85
N THR A 432 -3.45 -14.39 14.28
CA THR A 432 -4.27 -13.27 14.78
C THR A 432 -5.77 -13.55 14.68
N LEU A 433 -6.24 -14.18 13.60
CA LEU A 433 -7.64 -14.61 13.49
C LEU A 433 -7.97 -15.70 14.52
N THR A 434 -7.06 -16.66 14.76
CA THR A 434 -7.22 -17.69 15.80
C THR A 434 -7.32 -17.07 17.20
N ASP A 435 -6.41 -16.16 17.54
CA ASP A 435 -6.33 -15.52 18.86
C ASP A 435 -7.53 -14.63 19.17
N VAL A 436 -8.01 -13.86 18.18
CA VAL A 436 -9.09 -12.88 18.37
C VAL A 436 -10.48 -13.50 18.19
N LEU A 437 -10.65 -14.40 17.21
CA LEU A 437 -11.96 -14.95 16.83
C LEU A 437 -12.19 -16.38 17.35
N GLY A 438 -11.15 -17.14 17.69
CA GLY A 438 -11.27 -18.57 18.00
C GLY A 438 -11.47 -19.47 16.77
N ALA A 439 -11.52 -18.89 15.58
CA ALA A 439 -11.62 -19.59 14.31
C ALA A 439 -10.35 -20.39 13.97
N THR A 440 -10.42 -21.31 13.01
CA THR A 440 -9.24 -22.01 12.45
C THR A 440 -9.16 -21.72 10.94
N PRO A 441 -8.41 -20.69 10.50
CA PRO A 441 -8.38 -20.29 9.11
C PRO A 441 -7.67 -21.28 8.18
N GLU A 442 -8.07 -21.28 6.91
CA GLU A 442 -7.47 -22.09 5.86
C GLU A 442 -5.98 -21.73 5.65
N THR A 443 -5.11 -22.65 6.05
CA THR A 443 -3.66 -22.54 5.95
C THR A 443 -3.12 -22.75 4.53
N ASN A 444 -1.97 -22.15 4.23
CA ASN A 444 -1.24 -22.25 2.96
C ASN A 444 -2.03 -21.75 1.71
N ILE A 445 -3.08 -20.95 1.90
CA ILE A 445 -3.77 -20.22 0.84
C ILE A 445 -3.39 -18.74 0.96
N ILE A 446 -2.96 -18.12 -0.14
CA ILE A 446 -2.63 -16.70 -0.22
C ILE A 446 -3.54 -16.03 -1.24
N ILE A 447 -4.05 -14.85 -0.87
CA ILE A 447 -4.99 -14.05 -1.65
C ILE A 447 -4.37 -12.66 -1.87
N PRO A 448 -3.55 -12.46 -2.92
CA PRO A 448 -2.93 -11.18 -3.23
C PRO A 448 -4.01 -10.14 -3.55
N GLY A 449 -3.99 -8.99 -2.87
CA GLY A 449 -5.01 -7.95 -3.06
C GLY A 449 -5.03 -7.36 -4.48
N ASP A 450 -3.85 -7.30 -5.12
CA ASP A 450 -3.59 -6.92 -6.50
C ASP A 450 -4.16 -7.93 -7.52
N GLY A 451 -4.28 -9.20 -7.14
CA GLY A 451 -4.81 -10.29 -7.97
C GLY A 451 -3.79 -10.96 -8.91
N TYR A 452 -2.49 -10.66 -8.73
CA TYR A 452 -1.37 -11.35 -9.38
C TYR A 452 -0.25 -11.61 -8.35
N ILE A 453 0.92 -12.06 -8.81
CA ILE A 453 2.17 -12.10 -8.03
C ILE A 453 3.33 -11.79 -8.97
N THR A 454 4.33 -11.04 -8.52
CA THR A 454 5.55 -10.76 -9.30
C THR A 454 6.56 -11.92 -9.20
N GLU A 455 7.46 -12.05 -10.18
CA GLU A 455 8.57 -13.02 -10.09
C GLU A 455 9.49 -12.75 -8.87
N THR A 456 9.53 -11.52 -8.37
CA THR A 456 10.24 -11.11 -7.15
C THR A 456 9.58 -11.68 -5.89
N ALA A 457 8.24 -11.65 -5.82
CA ALA A 457 7.50 -12.09 -4.64
C ALA A 457 7.28 -13.61 -4.58
N ALA A 458 7.19 -14.30 -5.73
CA ALA A 458 6.89 -15.74 -5.76
C ALA A 458 7.84 -16.62 -4.91
N PRO A 459 9.18 -16.38 -4.84
CA PRO A 459 10.06 -17.11 -3.93
C PRO A 459 9.88 -16.77 -2.45
N ALA A 460 9.39 -15.58 -2.10
CA ALA A 460 9.19 -15.14 -0.72
C ALA A 460 8.00 -15.86 -0.05
N LEU A 461 7.00 -16.27 -0.85
CA LEU A 461 5.80 -16.97 -0.41
C LEU A 461 6.06 -18.33 0.28
N GLY A 462 7.27 -18.87 0.26
CA GLY A 462 7.66 -20.00 1.10
C GLY A 462 7.47 -19.75 2.61
N TRP A 463 7.44 -18.48 3.05
CA TRP A 463 7.10 -18.11 4.43
C TRP A 463 5.62 -18.31 4.81
N ALA A 464 4.73 -18.56 3.84
CA ALA A 464 3.32 -18.87 4.10
C ALA A 464 3.05 -20.35 4.44
N ASP A 465 4.08 -21.21 4.49
CA ASP A 465 3.95 -22.61 4.86
C ASP A 465 3.75 -22.78 6.38
N GLN A 466 2.49 -22.74 6.80
CA GLN A 466 2.09 -22.87 8.20
C GLN A 466 2.42 -24.27 8.77
N SER A 467 2.70 -25.28 7.94
CA SER A 467 3.13 -26.61 8.40
C SER A 467 4.54 -26.62 9.01
N THR A 468 5.37 -25.62 8.71
CA THR A 468 6.72 -25.46 9.25
C THR A 468 6.92 -24.17 10.06
N SER A 469 5.90 -23.31 10.12
CA SER A 469 5.91 -22.14 11.00
C SER A 469 5.97 -22.51 12.48
N THR A 470 6.55 -21.62 13.28
CA THR A 470 6.53 -21.65 14.75
C THR A 470 5.75 -20.48 15.34
N VAL A 471 5.07 -19.69 14.50
CA VAL A 471 4.37 -18.45 14.90
C VAL A 471 3.13 -18.75 15.72
N ALA A 472 2.38 -19.82 15.40
CA ALA A 472 1.23 -20.25 16.19
C ALA A 472 1.60 -20.75 17.60
N GLU A 473 2.83 -21.24 17.83
CA GLU A 473 3.29 -21.72 19.14
C GLU A 473 4.01 -20.65 19.98
N GLY A 474 4.84 -19.82 19.35
CA GLY A 474 5.74 -18.87 20.05
C GLY A 474 5.67 -17.41 19.57
N GLY A 475 4.80 -17.12 18.60
CA GLY A 475 4.68 -15.81 17.96
C GLY A 475 5.89 -15.44 17.09
N MET A 476 5.73 -14.37 16.31
CA MET A 476 6.82 -13.82 15.48
C MET A 476 8.05 -13.40 16.30
N GLN A 477 7.86 -13.00 17.56
CA GLN A 477 8.93 -12.73 18.53
C GLN A 477 9.87 -13.94 18.72
N GLN A 478 9.36 -15.16 18.94
CA GLN A 478 10.23 -16.33 19.14
C GLN A 478 10.97 -16.71 17.86
N ALA A 479 10.29 -16.65 16.71
CA ALA A 479 10.92 -16.88 15.41
C ALA A 479 12.03 -15.86 15.11
N TRP A 480 11.85 -14.60 15.52
CA TRP A 480 12.83 -13.53 15.34
C TRP A 480 14.07 -13.73 16.21
N GLU A 481 13.92 -14.12 17.49
CA GLU A 481 15.08 -14.42 18.36
C GLU A 481 15.90 -15.60 17.84
N ALA A 482 15.25 -16.65 17.32
CA ALA A 482 15.94 -17.79 16.73
C ALA A 482 16.79 -17.38 15.51
N ALA A 483 16.24 -16.54 14.62
CA ALA A 483 16.96 -16.01 13.47
C ALA A 483 18.12 -15.06 13.88
N ALA A 484 17.88 -14.16 14.84
CA ALA A 484 18.89 -13.24 15.36
C ALA A 484 20.06 -14.00 16.01
N ALA A 485 19.77 -15.04 16.80
CA ALA A 485 20.78 -15.92 17.41
C ALA A 485 21.59 -16.71 16.37
N ALA A 486 20.97 -17.10 15.24
CA ALA A 486 21.68 -17.73 14.13
C ALA A 486 22.59 -16.74 13.37
N ARG A 487 22.10 -15.54 13.05
CA ARG A 487 22.89 -14.49 12.36
C ARG A 487 24.09 -14.04 13.19
N ALA A 488 23.93 -13.92 14.52
CA ALA A 488 25.03 -13.59 15.44
C ALA A 488 26.21 -14.59 15.39
N GLN A 489 25.95 -15.87 15.11
CA GLN A 489 26.99 -16.90 14.94
C GLN A 489 27.70 -16.82 13.59
N GLN A 490 27.08 -16.19 12.59
CA GLN A 490 27.60 -16.04 11.23
C GLN A 490 28.40 -14.74 11.06
N ALA A 491 27.96 -13.65 11.70
CA ALA A 491 28.49 -12.29 11.54
C ALA A 491 29.94 -12.06 12.01
N HIS A 492 30.63 -13.06 12.56
CA HIS A 492 32.05 -13.02 12.94
C HIS A 492 33.02 -13.01 11.71
N ARG A 493 32.66 -12.39 10.57
CA ARG A 493 33.42 -12.52 9.31
C ARG A 493 33.56 -11.27 8.46
N ASP A 494 32.53 -10.43 8.35
CA ASP A 494 32.50 -9.30 7.42
C ASP A 494 32.06 -8.02 8.13
N THR A 495 32.59 -6.87 7.69
CA THR A 495 32.35 -5.55 8.28
C THR A 495 32.26 -4.49 7.20
N ASP A 496 31.08 -3.89 7.04
CA ASP A 496 30.91 -2.61 6.33
C ASP A 496 29.86 -1.79 7.08
N SER A 497 29.98 -0.45 7.09
CA SER A 497 29.35 0.36 8.13
C SER A 497 28.74 1.67 7.63
N GLY A 498 27.41 1.80 7.72
CA GLY A 498 26.65 2.97 7.34
C GLY A 498 25.30 3.06 8.06
N SER A 499 24.55 4.13 7.80
CA SER A 499 23.19 4.34 8.31
C SER A 499 22.17 3.81 7.31
N THR A 500 21.39 2.78 7.66
CA THR A 500 20.39 2.15 6.78
C THR A 500 19.26 3.10 6.39
N LEU A 501 18.79 3.93 7.33
CA LEU A 501 17.73 4.93 7.16
C LEU A 501 18.04 6.04 6.13
N ASP A 502 19.33 6.19 5.79
CA ASP A 502 19.87 7.24 4.94
C ASP A 502 20.57 6.66 3.68
N SER A 503 20.50 5.34 3.48
CA SER A 503 21.15 4.66 2.34
C SER A 503 20.30 4.77 1.06
N THR A 504 20.91 5.25 -0.02
CA THR A 504 20.31 5.31 -1.36
C THR A 504 20.48 4.02 -2.16
N GLU A 505 21.05 2.96 -1.57
CA GLU A 505 21.26 1.68 -2.26
C GLU A 505 20.06 0.75 -2.07
N LEU A 506 19.52 0.31 -3.22
CA LEU A 506 18.59 -0.82 -3.29
C LEU A 506 19.37 -2.10 -2.90
N PRO A 507 18.82 -2.94 -2.00
CA PRO A 507 19.52 -4.11 -1.51
C PRO A 507 19.64 -5.20 -2.59
N ALA A 508 20.56 -6.15 -2.38
CA ALA A 508 20.43 -7.44 -3.04
C ALA A 508 19.15 -8.14 -2.52
N LEU A 509 18.45 -8.87 -3.39
CA LEU A 509 17.22 -9.59 -3.05
C LEU A 509 17.52 -10.79 -2.13
N GLU A 510 17.63 -10.54 -0.82
CA GLU A 510 17.76 -11.58 0.22
C GLU A 510 16.41 -12.21 0.60
N ALA A 511 15.28 -11.68 0.10
CA ALA A 511 13.91 -12.09 0.45
C ALA A 511 13.45 -13.42 -0.22
N THR A 512 14.31 -14.43 -0.30
CA THR A 512 13.86 -15.79 -0.66
C THR A 512 13.29 -16.51 0.57
N GLY A 513 12.11 -17.10 0.42
CA GLY A 513 11.51 -17.95 1.43
C GLY A 513 12.22 -19.31 1.56
N PRO A 514 11.95 -20.06 2.65
CA PRO A 514 12.31 -21.47 2.70
C PRO A 514 11.58 -22.23 1.58
N ALA A 515 12.15 -23.35 1.13
CA ALA A 515 11.39 -24.28 0.30
C ALA A 515 10.29 -24.90 1.19
N PRO A 516 9.00 -24.72 0.86
CA PRO A 516 7.91 -25.09 1.76
C PRO A 516 7.75 -26.62 1.81
N ALA A 517 7.38 -27.15 2.97
CA ALA A 517 7.22 -28.60 3.17
C ALA A 517 5.84 -29.10 2.73
N THR A 518 4.81 -28.26 2.85
CA THR A 518 3.52 -28.45 2.17
C THR A 518 3.30 -27.31 1.17
N PRO A 519 2.73 -27.54 -0.03
CA PRO A 519 2.61 -26.51 -1.04
C PRO A 519 1.88 -25.25 -0.55
N VAL A 520 2.27 -24.09 -1.08
CA VAL A 520 1.55 -22.83 -0.90
C VAL A 520 0.77 -22.52 -2.17
N HIS A 521 -0.53 -22.30 -2.01
CA HIS A 521 -1.47 -22.03 -3.09
C HIS A 521 -1.76 -20.53 -3.14
N VAL A 522 -1.75 -19.95 -4.33
CA VAL A 522 -1.90 -18.50 -4.54
C VAL A 522 -3.03 -18.24 -5.53
N LEU A 523 -4.08 -17.55 -5.10
CA LEU A 523 -5.19 -17.19 -5.99
C LEU A 523 -4.79 -16.02 -6.90
N VAL A 524 -4.85 -16.19 -8.21
CA VAL A 524 -4.50 -15.14 -9.19
C VAL A 524 -5.44 -15.13 -10.39
N ALA A 525 -5.59 -13.99 -11.07
CA ALA A 525 -6.39 -13.92 -12.30
C ALA A 525 -5.73 -14.74 -13.43
N ALA A 526 -6.51 -15.53 -14.19
CA ALA A 526 -5.96 -16.53 -15.13
C ALA A 526 -5.02 -15.97 -16.21
N ASN A 527 -5.21 -14.72 -16.63
CA ASN A 527 -4.36 -14.07 -17.63
C ASN A 527 -2.98 -13.63 -17.09
N THR A 528 -2.71 -13.77 -15.78
CA THR A 528 -1.47 -13.33 -15.10
C THR A 528 -0.32 -14.34 -15.16
N VAL A 529 -0.56 -15.58 -15.59
CA VAL A 529 0.40 -16.69 -15.58
C VAL A 529 0.83 -17.17 -16.98
N TRP A 530 0.73 -16.29 -17.98
CA TRP A 530 0.83 -16.55 -19.44
C TRP A 530 2.05 -17.36 -19.96
N GLN A 531 3.12 -17.51 -19.17
CA GLN A 531 4.33 -18.25 -19.51
C GLN A 531 4.81 -19.21 -18.39
N ALA A 532 4.01 -19.42 -17.35
CA ALA A 532 4.27 -20.45 -16.34
C ALA A 532 3.93 -21.86 -16.88
N PRO A 533 4.60 -22.93 -16.41
CA PRO A 533 4.13 -24.30 -16.61
C PRO A 533 2.79 -24.48 -15.91
N GLN A 534 1.79 -25.01 -16.60
CA GLN A 534 0.42 -25.06 -16.09
C GLN A 534 -0.37 -26.29 -16.58
N VAL A 535 -1.25 -26.79 -15.72
CA VAL A 535 -2.23 -27.84 -16.00
C VAL A 535 -3.57 -27.33 -15.49
N ASP A 536 -4.54 -27.18 -16.39
CA ASP A 536 -5.85 -26.58 -16.12
C ASP A 536 -5.68 -25.24 -15.38
N ARG A 537 -6.28 -25.08 -14.19
CA ARG A 537 -6.14 -23.88 -13.34
C ARG A 537 -4.86 -23.79 -12.50
N PHE A 538 -3.94 -24.76 -12.58
CA PHE A 538 -2.77 -24.86 -11.69
C PHE A 538 -1.47 -24.51 -12.40
N ALA A 539 -0.78 -23.46 -11.96
CA ALA A 539 0.46 -22.97 -12.58
C ALA A 539 1.64 -22.91 -11.58
N THR A 540 2.83 -23.34 -11.99
CA THR A 540 4.03 -23.34 -11.12
C THR A 540 4.74 -21.99 -11.17
N LEU A 541 4.70 -21.23 -10.07
CA LEU A 541 5.41 -19.95 -9.95
C LEU A 541 6.88 -20.14 -9.52
N SER A 542 7.07 -20.94 -8.47
CA SER A 542 8.35 -21.22 -7.80
C SER A 542 8.30 -22.63 -7.17
N PRO A 543 9.42 -23.29 -6.81
CA PRO A 543 9.37 -24.63 -6.24
C PRO A 543 8.53 -24.70 -4.95
N GLY A 544 7.42 -25.43 -5.00
CA GLY A 544 6.45 -25.54 -3.89
C GLY A 544 5.41 -24.41 -3.82
N ILE A 545 5.42 -23.46 -4.75
CA ILE A 545 4.50 -22.32 -4.83
C ILE A 545 3.67 -22.42 -6.12
N THR A 546 2.38 -22.68 -5.97
CA THR A 546 1.44 -22.96 -7.07
C THR A 546 0.39 -21.87 -7.14
N ALA A 547 0.32 -21.17 -8.28
CA ALA A 547 -0.83 -20.36 -8.62
C ALA A 547 -2.05 -21.25 -8.91
N VAL A 548 -3.21 -20.83 -8.42
CA VAL A 548 -4.52 -21.39 -8.72
C VAL A 548 -5.33 -20.27 -9.37
N THR A 549 -5.71 -20.44 -10.63
CA THR A 549 -6.24 -19.35 -11.44
C THR A 549 -7.76 -19.24 -11.39
N TYR A 550 -8.28 -18.02 -11.24
CA TYR A 550 -9.71 -17.69 -11.40
C TYR A 550 -9.98 -16.87 -12.67
N GLN A 551 -11.22 -16.83 -13.12
CA GLN A 551 -11.62 -16.12 -14.35
C GLN A 551 -11.36 -14.60 -14.23
N ASP A 552 -10.34 -14.14 -14.96
CA ASP A 552 -9.86 -12.75 -14.99
C ASP A 552 -10.96 -11.75 -15.35
N SER A 553 -11.79 -12.11 -16.32
CA SER A 553 -12.92 -11.30 -16.80
C SER A 553 -14.07 -11.25 -15.79
N LEU A 554 -14.34 -12.31 -15.03
CA LEU A 554 -15.32 -12.23 -13.93
C LEU A 554 -14.80 -11.30 -12.84
N ALA A 555 -13.61 -11.57 -12.29
CA ALA A 555 -13.03 -10.76 -11.22
C ALA A 555 -12.89 -9.27 -11.61
N ALA A 556 -12.51 -8.97 -12.85
CA ALA A 556 -12.45 -7.59 -13.36
C ALA A 556 -13.84 -6.93 -13.54
N THR A 557 -14.93 -7.69 -13.50
CA THR A 557 -16.33 -7.17 -13.47
C THR A 557 -16.79 -6.94 -12.05
N LEU A 558 -16.54 -7.90 -11.15
CA LEU A 558 -16.80 -7.74 -9.73
C LEU A 558 -16.04 -6.53 -9.16
N ALA A 559 -14.79 -6.32 -9.60
CA ALA A 559 -13.96 -5.17 -9.24
C ALA A 559 -14.54 -3.79 -9.65
N THR A 560 -15.55 -3.76 -10.53
CA THR A 560 -16.25 -2.51 -10.89
C THR A 560 -17.51 -2.26 -10.06
N THR A 561 -17.81 -3.06 -9.04
CA THR A 561 -18.92 -2.76 -8.11
C THR A 561 -18.54 -1.73 -7.05
N GLY A 562 -19.54 -1.15 -6.38
CA GLY A 562 -19.38 -0.16 -5.32
C GLY A 562 -19.17 1.27 -5.84
N PRO A 563 -19.20 2.27 -4.92
CA PRO A 563 -19.09 3.69 -5.27
C PRO A 563 -17.70 4.11 -5.79
N ALA A 564 -16.67 3.29 -5.54
CA ALA A 564 -15.30 3.49 -5.99
C ALA A 564 -14.83 2.30 -6.88
N PRO A 565 -15.33 2.19 -8.12
CA PRO A 565 -15.02 1.07 -9.00
C PRO A 565 -13.54 1.05 -9.40
N GLN A 566 -12.95 -0.16 -9.46
CA GLN A 566 -11.50 -0.35 -9.54
C GLN A 566 -11.01 -0.71 -10.96
N THR A 567 -9.93 -0.06 -11.38
CA THR A 567 -9.15 -0.41 -12.57
C THR A 567 -8.01 -1.35 -12.16
N VAL A 568 -8.22 -2.65 -12.31
CA VAL A 568 -7.23 -3.70 -11.96
C VAL A 568 -6.22 -3.94 -13.09
N GLY A 569 -4.94 -4.20 -12.76
CA GLY A 569 -3.87 -4.43 -13.74
C GLY A 569 -4.15 -5.55 -14.74
N TYR A 570 -4.81 -6.62 -14.29
CA TYR A 570 -5.23 -7.73 -15.16
C TYR A 570 -6.43 -7.42 -16.07
N SER A 571 -7.00 -6.21 -16.03
CA SER A 571 -8.03 -5.77 -17.00
C SER A 571 -7.40 -5.22 -18.29
N ASN A 572 -7.95 -5.57 -19.45
CA ASN A 572 -7.44 -5.14 -20.76
C ASN A 572 -7.63 -3.62 -20.98
N PRO A 573 -6.56 -2.82 -21.20
CA PRO A 573 -6.66 -1.39 -21.45
C PRO A 573 -7.58 -0.99 -22.60
N ALA A 574 -7.72 -1.84 -23.62
CA ALA A 574 -8.62 -1.56 -24.75
C ALA A 574 -10.10 -1.43 -24.34
N SER A 575 -10.50 -1.96 -23.17
CA SER A 575 -11.85 -1.88 -22.61
C SER A 575 -11.93 -1.16 -21.25
N ARG A 576 -10.87 -0.48 -20.81
CA ARG A 576 -10.91 0.40 -19.62
C ARG A 576 -11.62 1.70 -19.94
N PHE A 577 -12.69 2.02 -19.24
CA PHE A 577 -13.40 3.31 -19.30
C PHE A 577 -13.65 3.82 -17.87
N ASP A 578 -14.10 5.06 -17.68
CA ASP A 578 -14.53 5.50 -16.34
C ASP A 578 -15.81 4.77 -15.97
N TYR A 579 -15.68 3.71 -15.15
CA TYR A 579 -16.80 2.85 -14.75
C TYR A 579 -17.92 3.59 -14.01
N ARG A 580 -17.67 4.84 -13.55
CA ARG A 580 -18.68 5.72 -12.95
C ARG A 580 -19.64 6.35 -13.98
N ALA A 581 -19.45 6.06 -15.28
CA ALA A 581 -20.38 6.40 -16.35
C ALA A 581 -21.64 5.51 -16.37
N ASP A 582 -21.64 4.40 -15.62
CA ASP A 582 -22.85 3.64 -15.27
C ASP A 582 -23.19 3.81 -13.78
N SER A 583 -24.42 3.53 -13.31
CA SER A 583 -24.74 3.59 -11.87
C SER A 583 -24.13 2.44 -11.05
N ASP A 584 -24.04 2.62 -9.73
CA ASP A 584 -23.58 1.53 -8.83
C ASP A 584 -24.55 0.34 -8.80
N PHE A 585 -25.86 0.63 -8.88
CA PHE A 585 -26.90 -0.36 -9.06
C PHE A 585 -26.71 -1.15 -10.37
N ALA A 586 -26.47 -0.46 -11.49
CA ALA A 586 -26.26 -1.09 -12.80
C ALA A 586 -25.01 -1.98 -12.82
N ARG A 587 -23.93 -1.56 -12.14
CA ARG A 587 -22.71 -2.38 -11.97
C ARG A 587 -22.94 -3.58 -11.03
N SER A 588 -23.75 -3.42 -9.98
CA SER A 588 -24.12 -4.51 -9.07
C SER A 588 -24.97 -5.57 -9.75
N VAL A 589 -26.03 -5.19 -10.47
CA VAL A 589 -26.83 -6.12 -11.30
C VAL A 589 -25.97 -6.77 -12.39
N THR A 590 -25.07 -6.00 -13.01
CA THR A 590 -24.08 -6.52 -13.98
C THR A 590 -23.14 -7.56 -13.38
N ALA A 591 -22.75 -7.41 -12.11
CA ALA A 591 -21.92 -8.39 -11.40
C ALA A 591 -22.67 -9.71 -11.17
N GLY A 592 -23.94 -9.67 -10.71
CA GLY A 592 -24.78 -10.86 -10.59
C GLY A 592 -25.00 -11.55 -11.95
N ALA A 593 -25.37 -10.80 -12.98
CA ALA A 593 -25.51 -11.31 -14.34
C ALA A 593 -24.22 -11.92 -14.90
N ALA A 594 -23.05 -11.37 -14.53
CA ALA A 594 -21.75 -11.92 -14.91
C ALA A 594 -21.42 -13.24 -14.17
N VAL A 595 -21.81 -13.41 -12.91
CA VAL A 595 -21.67 -14.70 -12.20
C VAL A 595 -22.54 -15.78 -12.84
N ARG A 596 -23.80 -15.45 -13.21
CA ARG A 596 -24.69 -16.38 -13.94
C ARG A 596 -24.14 -16.76 -15.31
N LEU A 597 -23.57 -15.79 -16.03
CA LEU A 597 -22.89 -16.05 -17.32
C LEU A 597 -21.66 -16.94 -17.14
N ALA A 598 -20.83 -16.68 -16.13
CA ALA A 598 -19.64 -17.48 -15.83
C ALA A 598 -19.98 -18.92 -15.42
N ALA A 599 -21.07 -19.15 -14.68
CA ALA A 599 -21.55 -20.50 -14.39
C ALA A 599 -21.98 -21.22 -15.69
N GLY A 600 -22.77 -20.54 -16.53
CA GLY A 600 -23.17 -21.06 -17.84
C GLY A 600 -22.02 -21.29 -18.83
N GLU A 601 -20.91 -20.55 -18.72
CA GLU A 601 -19.68 -20.79 -19.50
C GLU A 601 -19.02 -22.14 -19.18
N GLN A 602 -19.15 -22.63 -17.93
CA GLN A 602 -18.51 -23.87 -17.49
C GLN A 602 -19.44 -25.09 -17.48
N THR A 603 -20.76 -24.90 -17.60
CA THR A 603 -21.73 -26.00 -17.72
C THR A 603 -21.50 -26.79 -19.00
N ILE A 604 -21.31 -28.12 -18.87
CA ILE A 604 -21.08 -29.02 -20.02
C ILE A 604 -22.20 -30.06 -20.19
N PRO A 605 -22.44 -30.60 -21.40
CA PRO A 605 -23.43 -31.65 -21.61
C PRO A 605 -23.19 -32.91 -20.76
N GLY A 606 -24.27 -33.58 -20.37
CA GLY A 606 -24.20 -34.81 -19.60
C GLY A 606 -23.49 -35.96 -20.33
N GLY A 607 -22.83 -36.82 -19.56
CA GLY A 607 -22.19 -38.04 -20.09
C GLY A 607 -20.93 -37.80 -20.91
N GLN A 608 -20.42 -36.56 -20.97
CA GLN A 608 -19.03 -36.29 -21.29
C GLN A 608 -18.13 -36.84 -20.16
N ALA A 609 -16.93 -37.29 -20.49
CA ALA A 609 -16.01 -37.93 -19.54
C ALA A 609 -15.18 -36.93 -18.73
N ASP A 610 -15.08 -35.70 -19.24
CA ASP A 610 -14.45 -34.57 -18.57
C ASP A 610 -15.43 -33.98 -17.54
N SER A 611 -14.92 -33.29 -16.52
CA SER A 611 -15.73 -32.53 -15.55
C SER A 611 -15.73 -31.04 -15.92
N PRO A 612 -16.76 -30.27 -15.51
CA PRO A 612 -16.73 -28.81 -15.56
C PRO A 612 -15.47 -28.21 -14.91
N ASP A 613 -14.95 -27.12 -15.46
CA ASP A 613 -13.98 -26.28 -14.76
C ASP A 613 -14.69 -25.53 -13.61
N PRO A 614 -14.17 -25.54 -12.37
CA PRO A 614 -14.84 -24.91 -11.25
C PRO A 614 -14.70 -23.39 -11.26
N LEU A 615 -15.75 -22.72 -10.81
CA LEU A 615 -15.87 -21.27 -10.75
C LEU A 615 -15.49 -20.72 -9.37
N LEU A 616 -14.54 -19.77 -9.32
CA LEU A 616 -14.30 -18.95 -8.14
C LEU A 616 -14.86 -17.55 -8.35
N VAL A 617 -15.86 -17.18 -7.55
CA VAL A 617 -16.38 -15.82 -7.45
C VAL A 617 -15.46 -15.05 -6.48
N MET A 618 -14.72 -14.08 -7.02
CA MET A 618 -13.72 -13.28 -6.30
C MET A 618 -14.07 -11.78 -6.35
N PRO A 619 -14.82 -11.25 -5.36
CA PRO A 619 -15.18 -9.84 -5.27
C PRO A 619 -13.99 -8.92 -4.96
N PRO A 620 -14.11 -7.60 -5.14
CA PRO A 620 -13.09 -6.64 -4.69
C PRO A 620 -13.00 -6.63 -3.16
N ALA A 621 -11.81 -6.38 -2.63
CA ALA A 621 -11.57 -6.25 -1.19
C ALA A 621 -12.47 -5.19 -0.53
N GLN A 622 -12.69 -4.05 -1.19
CA GLN A 622 -13.70 -3.07 -0.78
C GLN A 622 -15.05 -3.38 -1.43
N LEU A 623 -15.70 -4.43 -0.93
CA LEU A 623 -17.07 -4.80 -1.31
C LEU A 623 -18.08 -3.82 -0.69
N ALA A 624 -19.13 -3.49 -1.45
CA ALA A 624 -20.25 -2.63 -1.02
C ALA A 624 -21.52 -3.47 -0.74
N PRO A 625 -22.45 -3.04 0.14
CA PRO A 625 -23.56 -3.88 0.60
C PRO A 625 -24.47 -4.37 -0.53
N GLN A 626 -24.99 -3.47 -1.39
CA GLN A 626 -25.88 -3.87 -2.50
C GLN A 626 -25.19 -4.79 -3.52
N ALA A 627 -23.88 -4.66 -3.70
CA ALA A 627 -23.10 -5.58 -4.53
C ALA A 627 -22.95 -6.96 -3.86
N ALA A 628 -22.79 -6.99 -2.54
CA ALA A 628 -22.74 -8.23 -1.76
C ALA A 628 -24.09 -8.95 -1.75
N GLU A 629 -25.17 -8.24 -1.47
CA GLU A 629 -26.57 -8.72 -1.57
C GLU A 629 -26.82 -9.35 -2.95
N THR A 630 -26.53 -8.61 -4.03
CA THR A 630 -26.74 -9.10 -5.40
C THR A 630 -25.91 -10.35 -5.73
N LEU A 631 -24.72 -10.48 -5.15
CA LEU A 631 -23.86 -11.66 -5.33
C LEU A 631 -24.33 -12.85 -4.48
N LEU A 632 -24.78 -12.62 -3.25
CA LEU A 632 -25.33 -13.65 -2.38
C LEU A 632 -26.65 -14.20 -2.93
N ASP A 633 -27.59 -13.33 -3.36
CA ASP A 633 -28.82 -13.71 -4.08
C ASP A 633 -28.52 -14.53 -5.34
N THR A 634 -27.47 -14.16 -6.08
CA THR A 634 -27.09 -14.85 -7.31
C THR A 634 -26.48 -16.23 -7.02
N VAL A 635 -25.61 -16.34 -6.03
CA VAL A 635 -24.93 -17.60 -5.67
C VAL A 635 -25.92 -18.57 -5.02
N THR A 636 -26.74 -18.13 -4.07
CA THR A 636 -27.76 -18.99 -3.44
C THR A 636 -28.76 -19.53 -4.45
N GLN A 637 -29.20 -18.72 -5.42
CA GLN A 637 -30.09 -19.19 -6.49
C GLN A 637 -29.38 -20.15 -7.46
N LEU A 638 -28.13 -19.90 -7.86
CA LEU A 638 -27.40 -20.85 -8.72
C LEU A 638 -27.22 -22.21 -8.05
N LEU A 639 -27.01 -22.24 -6.73
CA LEU A 639 -26.95 -23.48 -5.94
C LEU A 639 -28.33 -24.13 -5.79
N ALA A 640 -29.38 -23.36 -5.47
CA ALA A 640 -30.74 -23.85 -5.29
C ALA A 640 -31.43 -24.33 -6.59
N ASP A 641 -30.99 -23.82 -7.75
CA ASP A 641 -31.43 -24.24 -9.09
C ASP A 641 -30.64 -25.46 -9.62
N ASP A 642 -29.70 -26.05 -8.85
CA ASP A 642 -28.71 -27.06 -9.28
C ASP A 642 -27.76 -26.59 -10.43
N ARG A 643 -27.77 -25.29 -10.78
CA ARG A 643 -26.97 -24.66 -11.86
C ARG A 643 -25.52 -24.38 -11.47
N ALA A 644 -25.20 -24.55 -10.20
CA ALA A 644 -23.87 -24.68 -9.63
C ALA A 644 -23.93 -25.72 -8.51
N GLN A 645 -22.80 -26.33 -8.17
CA GLN A 645 -22.66 -27.24 -7.03
C GLN A 645 -21.68 -26.64 -6.01
N PRO A 646 -21.91 -26.77 -4.70
CA PRO A 646 -21.04 -26.13 -3.70
C PRO A 646 -19.65 -26.78 -3.67
N LEU A 647 -18.60 -25.97 -3.75
CA LEU A 647 -17.21 -26.43 -3.73
C LEU A 647 -16.41 -25.71 -2.63
N PRO A 648 -15.93 -26.42 -1.60
CA PRO A 648 -15.09 -25.84 -0.55
C PRO A 648 -13.81 -25.21 -1.11
N LEU A 649 -13.37 -24.09 -0.51
CA LEU A 649 -12.16 -23.37 -0.94
C LEU A 649 -10.91 -24.29 -0.95
N ARG A 650 -10.78 -25.17 0.05
CA ARG A 650 -9.70 -26.16 0.13
C ARG A 650 -9.65 -27.09 -1.08
N ASP A 651 -10.81 -27.52 -1.58
CA ASP A 651 -10.92 -28.41 -2.74
C ASP A 651 -10.72 -27.65 -4.06
N TYR A 652 -11.16 -26.38 -4.13
CA TYR A 652 -10.86 -25.50 -5.26
C TYR A 652 -9.35 -25.35 -5.49
N VAL A 653 -8.57 -25.13 -4.41
CA VAL A 653 -7.11 -24.94 -4.50
C VAL A 653 -6.30 -26.23 -4.59
N THR A 654 -6.88 -27.40 -4.30
CA THR A 654 -6.15 -28.68 -4.27
C THR A 654 -6.14 -29.34 -5.66
N PRO A 655 -4.96 -29.53 -6.29
CA PRO A 655 -4.85 -30.28 -7.53
C PRO A 655 -5.05 -31.78 -7.29
N THR A 656 -5.66 -32.47 -8.26
CA THR A 656 -5.73 -33.94 -8.27
C THR A 656 -4.34 -34.58 -8.32
N PRO A 657 -4.18 -35.87 -7.94
CA PRO A 657 -2.91 -36.59 -8.09
C PRO A 657 -2.39 -36.59 -9.54
N GLU A 658 -3.31 -36.68 -10.50
CA GLU A 658 -3.06 -36.64 -11.94
C GLU A 658 -2.53 -35.26 -12.38
N GLN A 659 -3.25 -34.17 -12.07
CA GLN A 659 -2.79 -32.80 -12.34
C GLN A 659 -1.45 -32.50 -11.67
N SER A 660 -1.27 -32.95 -10.43
CA SER A 660 0.00 -32.80 -9.68
C SER A 660 1.16 -33.51 -10.37
N ALA A 661 0.94 -34.72 -10.88
CA ALA A 661 1.94 -35.50 -11.59
C ALA A 661 2.28 -34.92 -12.98
N GLU A 662 1.30 -34.37 -13.69
CA GLU A 662 1.53 -33.71 -14.98
C GLU A 662 2.24 -32.36 -14.79
N LEU A 663 1.82 -31.53 -13.84
CA LEU A 663 2.44 -30.24 -13.54
C LEU A 663 3.90 -30.42 -13.12
N ALA A 664 4.20 -31.43 -12.30
CA ALA A 664 5.58 -31.80 -11.93
C ALA A 664 6.41 -32.38 -13.10
N ALA A 665 5.78 -32.81 -14.19
CA ALA A 665 6.46 -33.27 -15.40
C ALA A 665 6.75 -32.13 -16.40
N GLN A 666 6.12 -30.96 -16.26
CA GLN A 666 6.38 -29.81 -17.11
C GLN A 666 7.64 -29.03 -16.65
N PRO A 667 8.69 -28.90 -17.48
CA PRO A 667 9.88 -28.15 -17.09
C PRO A 667 9.62 -26.64 -17.15
N ALA A 668 10.01 -25.93 -16.09
CA ALA A 668 10.01 -24.47 -16.08
C ALA A 668 10.82 -23.91 -17.26
N ALA A 669 10.23 -22.95 -17.98
CA ALA A 669 10.94 -22.21 -19.01
C ALA A 669 12.17 -21.49 -18.39
N PRO A 670 13.36 -21.55 -19.02
CA PRO A 670 14.54 -20.89 -18.49
C PRO A 670 14.33 -19.37 -18.46
N ALA A 671 14.61 -18.74 -17.32
CA ALA A 671 14.47 -17.31 -17.14
C ALA A 671 15.26 -16.53 -18.21
N GLN A 672 14.62 -15.55 -18.82
CA GLN A 672 15.19 -14.69 -19.86
C GLN A 672 15.25 -13.25 -19.36
N PRO A 673 16.41 -12.56 -19.40
CA PRO A 673 16.52 -11.20 -18.90
C PRO A 673 15.52 -10.25 -19.58
N GLY A 674 14.69 -9.58 -18.78
CA GLY A 674 13.64 -8.67 -19.27
C GLY A 674 12.39 -9.35 -19.82
N VAL A 675 12.16 -10.64 -19.53
CA VAL A 675 10.93 -11.37 -19.89
C VAL A 675 10.39 -12.10 -18.66
N THR A 676 9.35 -11.53 -18.05
CA THR A 676 8.59 -12.16 -16.96
C THR A 676 7.72 -13.30 -17.49
N ARG A 677 7.59 -14.39 -16.71
CA ARG A 677 6.72 -15.52 -17.04
C ARG A 677 5.31 -15.37 -16.48
N PHE A 678 5.15 -14.52 -15.47
CA PHE A 678 3.90 -14.19 -14.78
C PHE A 678 4.01 -12.82 -14.09
N GLY A 679 2.88 -12.23 -13.71
CA GLY A 679 2.76 -10.88 -13.14
C GLY A 679 1.49 -10.18 -13.64
N THR A 680 1.48 -8.84 -13.71
CA THR A 680 0.42 -8.14 -14.44
C THR A 680 0.64 -8.27 -15.97
N PRO A 681 -0.38 -8.65 -16.76
CA PRO A 681 -0.27 -8.79 -18.22
C PRO A 681 -0.39 -7.45 -18.97
N TYR A 682 -0.82 -6.39 -18.28
CA TYR A 682 -0.95 -5.02 -18.79
C TYR A 682 -0.38 -4.03 -17.77
N PRO A 683 -0.18 -2.74 -18.10
CA PRO A 683 0.16 -1.75 -17.10
C PRO A 683 -0.92 -1.70 -16.00
N ASP A 684 -0.51 -1.86 -14.73
CA ASP A 684 -1.35 -1.55 -13.58
C ASP A 684 -1.09 -0.07 -13.20
N PRO A 685 -2.08 0.82 -13.39
CA PRO A 685 -1.88 2.25 -13.16
C PRO A 685 -1.92 2.62 -11.66
N ALA A 686 -2.21 1.65 -10.80
CA ALA A 686 -2.36 1.81 -9.36
C ALA A 686 -1.25 1.12 -8.55
N GLN A 687 -0.24 0.54 -9.20
CA GLN A 687 0.92 -0.09 -8.55
C GLN A 687 1.59 0.84 -7.51
N VAL A 688 2.21 0.27 -6.49
CA VAL A 688 3.11 1.00 -5.59
C VAL A 688 4.35 1.47 -6.36
N SER A 689 4.78 2.73 -6.16
CA SER A 689 5.92 3.32 -6.89
C SER A 689 7.28 2.97 -6.26
N ASP A 690 8.34 2.98 -7.08
CA ASP A 690 9.73 2.81 -6.64
C ASP A 690 10.08 3.68 -5.40
N ALA A 691 9.61 4.92 -5.37
CA ALA A 691 9.86 5.86 -4.28
C ALA A 691 9.15 5.49 -2.98
N GLU A 692 7.96 4.88 -3.05
CA GLU A 692 7.23 4.35 -1.88
C GLU A 692 7.91 3.08 -1.37
N VAL A 693 8.21 2.12 -2.26
CA VAL A 693 8.94 0.88 -1.94
C VAL A 693 10.30 1.18 -1.31
N LEU A 694 11.08 2.11 -1.88
CA LEU A 694 12.39 2.51 -1.35
C LEU A 694 12.28 3.19 0.03
N ARG A 695 11.26 4.05 0.25
CA ARG A 695 10.99 4.66 1.56
C ARG A 695 10.54 3.64 2.60
N ALA A 696 9.79 2.61 2.20
CA ALA A 696 9.40 1.51 3.07
C ALA A 696 10.62 0.63 3.41
N GLY A 697 11.39 0.19 2.42
CA GLY A 697 12.58 -0.66 2.62
C GLY A 697 13.73 0.02 3.35
N GLN A 698 13.89 1.35 3.28
CA GLN A 698 14.78 2.10 4.18
C GLN A 698 14.33 2.02 5.65
N GLN A 699 13.02 2.17 5.89
CA GLN A 699 12.47 2.16 7.24
C GLN A 699 12.44 0.75 7.83
N ALA A 700 12.07 -0.28 7.05
CA ALA A 700 12.05 -1.68 7.48
C ALA A 700 13.42 -2.11 8.01
N ARG A 701 14.49 -1.92 7.21
CA ARG A 701 15.88 -2.18 7.62
C ARG A 701 16.26 -1.47 8.92
N TYR A 702 15.86 -0.20 9.08
CA TYR A 702 16.17 0.58 10.29
C TYR A 702 15.35 0.17 11.52
N ILE A 703 14.08 -0.22 11.36
CA ILE A 703 13.26 -0.86 12.40
C ILE A 703 13.93 -2.16 12.85
N ASP A 704 14.49 -2.92 11.91
CA ASP A 704 15.17 -4.18 12.19
C ASP A 704 16.53 -3.98 12.90
N ASP A 705 17.25 -2.90 12.59
CA ASP A 705 18.44 -2.45 13.37
C ASP A 705 18.08 -2.01 14.80
N LEU A 706 17.00 -1.24 14.97
CA LEU A 706 16.43 -0.85 16.27
C LEU A 706 16.01 -2.08 17.09
N THR A 707 15.48 -3.11 16.43
CA THR A 707 15.13 -4.40 17.05
C THR A 707 16.38 -5.20 17.44
N ARG A 708 17.44 -5.17 16.63
CA ARG A 708 18.73 -5.81 16.94
C ARG A 708 19.45 -5.18 18.12
N MET A 709 19.47 -3.84 18.21
CA MET A 709 20.24 -3.12 19.24
C MET A 709 19.60 -3.13 20.64
N THR A 710 18.28 -3.23 20.70
CA THR A 710 17.53 -3.39 21.96
C THR A 710 17.59 -4.85 22.44
N VAL A 711 17.44 -5.09 23.75
CA VAL A 711 17.55 -6.42 24.36
C VAL A 711 16.43 -6.67 25.38
N ASN A 712 15.91 -7.89 25.40
CA ASN A 712 14.90 -8.33 26.36
C ASN A 712 15.54 -8.52 27.75
N GLU A 713 14.90 -7.97 28.79
CA GLU A 713 15.27 -8.22 30.20
C GLU A 713 14.14 -9.01 30.89
N PRO A 714 14.41 -10.07 31.66
CA PRO A 714 13.37 -10.85 32.36
C PRO A 714 12.50 -10.07 33.37
N ILE A 715 12.85 -8.81 33.67
CA ILE A 715 12.08 -7.89 34.52
C ILE A 715 11.22 -6.90 33.73
N ILE A 716 11.24 -6.94 32.40
CA ILE A 716 10.45 -6.09 31.51
C ILE A 716 9.56 -7.02 30.65
N ALA A 717 8.24 -6.80 30.69
CA ALA A 717 7.30 -7.61 29.91
C ALA A 717 7.35 -7.30 28.40
N LEU A 718 7.77 -6.09 28.03
CA LEU A 718 7.95 -5.68 26.65
C LEU A 718 9.16 -6.39 26.03
N THR A 719 8.96 -6.99 24.87
CA THR A 719 10.05 -7.58 24.08
C THR A 719 10.50 -6.63 22.98
N ARG A 720 11.71 -6.83 22.46
CA ARG A 720 12.28 -5.98 21.39
C ARG A 720 11.51 -6.06 20.08
N TYR A 721 10.97 -7.22 19.72
CA TYR A 721 10.10 -7.33 18.55
C TYR A 721 8.74 -6.67 18.80
N GLY A 722 8.16 -6.86 19.99
CA GLY A 722 6.88 -6.22 20.36
C GLY A 722 6.97 -4.69 20.34
N PHE A 723 8.07 -4.13 20.85
CA PHE A 723 8.34 -2.69 20.84
C PHE A 723 8.34 -2.11 19.42
N THR A 724 8.93 -2.81 18.46
CA THR A 724 9.08 -2.36 17.06
C THR A 724 8.01 -2.89 16.11
N LEU A 725 7.07 -3.70 16.59
CA LEU A 725 6.01 -4.33 15.81
C LEU A 725 5.08 -3.31 15.11
N PRO A 726 4.50 -2.30 15.81
CA PRO A 726 3.56 -1.40 15.14
C PRO A 726 4.24 -0.57 14.03
N LEU A 727 5.51 -0.22 14.18
CA LEU A 727 6.32 0.43 13.14
C LEU A 727 6.47 -0.43 11.87
N ARG A 728 6.41 -1.78 11.96
CA ARG A 728 6.33 -2.66 10.76
C ARG A 728 4.92 -2.72 10.18
N ARG A 729 3.89 -2.73 11.04
CA ARG A 729 2.48 -2.68 10.62
C ARG A 729 2.17 -1.41 9.85
N ASP A 730 2.68 -0.25 10.28
CA ASP A 730 2.63 1.03 9.54
C ASP A 730 3.16 0.86 8.10
N LEU A 731 4.27 0.16 7.90
CA LEU A 731 4.82 -0.06 6.57
C LEU A 731 3.91 -0.95 5.71
N LEU A 732 3.33 -2.02 6.25
CA LEU A 732 2.36 -2.86 5.54
C LEU A 732 1.10 -2.07 5.14
N THR A 733 0.53 -1.29 6.07
CA THR A 733 -0.61 -0.41 5.79
C THR A 733 -0.26 0.65 4.73
N SER A 734 0.99 1.15 4.70
CA SER A 734 1.44 2.10 3.67
C SER A 734 1.59 1.47 2.27
N LEU A 735 1.74 0.15 2.18
CA LEU A 735 1.88 -0.63 0.94
C LEU A 735 0.55 -1.32 0.55
N THR A 736 -0.59 -0.86 1.07
CA THR A 736 -1.91 -1.44 0.76
C THR A 736 -2.37 -1.15 -0.67
N VAL A 737 -3.06 -2.11 -1.29
CA VAL A 737 -3.82 -1.88 -2.55
C VAL A 737 -5.18 -1.22 -2.32
N THR A 738 -5.61 -1.12 -1.06
CA THR A 738 -6.94 -0.62 -0.65
C THR A 738 -7.11 0.85 -1.10
N ASP A 739 -8.25 1.17 -1.70
CA ASP A 739 -8.62 2.45 -2.35
C ASP A 739 -7.72 2.92 -3.50
N ARG A 740 -6.49 2.41 -3.61
CA ARG A 740 -5.48 2.83 -4.58
C ARG A 740 -5.86 2.53 -6.03
N ARG A 741 -6.68 1.50 -6.26
CA ARG A 741 -7.09 1.06 -7.61
C ARG A 741 -8.32 1.76 -8.20
N ALA A 742 -8.97 2.68 -7.49
CA ALA A 742 -10.14 3.39 -8.01
C ALA A 742 -9.82 4.84 -8.41
N LEU A 743 -10.32 5.25 -9.57
CA LEU A 743 -10.03 6.54 -10.22
C LEU A 743 -10.34 7.76 -9.32
N ALA A 744 -11.35 7.64 -8.45
CA ALA A 744 -11.78 8.69 -7.55
C ALA A 744 -10.91 8.83 -6.28
N THR A 745 -10.27 7.75 -5.83
CA THR A 745 -9.62 7.66 -4.50
C THR A 745 -8.10 7.47 -4.57
N HIS A 746 -7.52 7.18 -5.74
CA HIS A 746 -6.07 6.95 -5.90
C HIS A 746 -5.20 8.03 -5.25
N ASN A 747 -5.50 9.31 -5.50
CA ASN A 747 -4.75 10.43 -4.92
C ASN A 747 -4.82 10.45 -3.39
N GLU A 748 -5.98 10.19 -2.80
CA GLU A 748 -6.15 10.15 -1.34
C GLU A 748 -5.40 8.96 -0.73
N ALA A 749 -5.43 7.80 -1.39
CA ALA A 749 -4.66 6.61 -0.99
C ALA A 749 -3.15 6.91 -1.02
N VAL A 750 -2.65 7.58 -2.06
CA VAL A 750 -1.26 8.06 -2.14
C VAL A 750 -0.94 9.07 -1.03
N GLU A 751 -1.83 10.01 -0.72
CA GLU A 751 -1.66 10.93 0.42
C GLU A 751 -1.71 10.21 1.77
N ARG A 752 -2.46 9.11 1.90
CA ARG A 752 -2.51 8.23 3.08
C ARG A 752 -1.18 7.49 3.25
N THR A 753 -0.68 6.82 2.21
CA THR A 753 0.65 6.18 2.17
C THR A 753 1.75 7.17 2.53
N ASN A 754 1.75 8.38 1.97
CA ASN A 754 2.72 9.42 2.29
C ASN A 754 2.68 9.84 3.78
N ARG A 755 1.49 10.11 4.33
CA ARG A 755 1.31 10.47 5.75
C ARG A 755 1.81 9.36 6.68
N ILE A 756 1.54 8.09 6.37
CA ILE A 756 2.00 6.94 7.16
C ILE A 756 3.53 6.84 7.11
N LEU A 757 4.13 6.85 5.91
CA LEU A 757 5.58 6.77 5.74
C LEU A 757 6.33 7.92 6.42
N ASP A 758 5.80 9.15 6.39
CA ASP A 758 6.43 10.30 7.04
C ASP A 758 6.15 10.36 8.55
N GLY A 759 5.04 9.79 9.04
CA GLY A 759 4.77 9.59 10.46
C GLY A 759 5.71 8.57 11.10
N ASN A 760 5.83 7.40 10.47
CA ASN A 760 6.76 6.36 10.88
C ASN A 760 8.22 6.87 10.83
N ARG A 761 8.63 7.57 9.76
CA ARG A 761 9.98 8.15 9.69
C ARG A 761 10.26 9.17 10.79
N ARG A 762 9.28 9.97 11.21
CA ARG A 762 9.39 10.88 12.37
C ARG A 762 9.57 10.12 13.68
N ALA A 763 8.77 9.08 13.94
CA ALA A 763 8.93 8.23 15.12
C ALA A 763 10.29 7.52 15.16
N LEU A 764 10.78 7.02 14.01
CA LEU A 764 12.10 6.42 13.89
C LEU A 764 13.24 7.43 14.17
N GLN A 765 13.06 8.70 13.81
CA GLN A 765 13.99 9.78 14.18
C GLN A 765 13.95 10.10 15.68
N ASP A 766 12.77 10.21 16.28
CA ASP A 766 12.59 10.34 17.75
C ASP A 766 13.27 9.21 18.54
N LEU A 767 13.14 7.98 18.04
CA LEU A 767 13.73 6.77 18.64
C LEU A 767 15.26 6.73 18.46
N ARG A 768 15.77 7.25 17.34
CA ARG A 768 17.22 7.45 17.13
C ARG A 768 17.79 8.49 18.10
N GLU A 769 17.16 9.66 18.20
CA GLU A 769 17.61 10.74 19.09
C GLU A 769 17.49 10.37 20.58
N SER A 770 16.62 9.41 20.91
CA SER A 770 16.51 8.83 22.26
C SER A 770 17.75 8.03 22.70
N VAL A 771 18.67 7.65 21.80
CA VAL A 771 19.96 7.03 22.15
C VAL A 771 21.10 7.98 21.81
N SER A 772 21.70 8.59 22.84
CA SER A 772 22.62 9.72 22.66
C SER A 772 23.94 9.59 23.42
N LEU A 773 24.95 10.32 22.94
CA LEU A 773 26.17 10.60 23.68
C LEU A 773 26.17 12.04 24.18
N ILE A 774 26.39 12.21 25.48
CA ILE A 774 26.49 13.51 26.13
C ILE A 774 27.92 13.71 26.62
N PRO A 775 28.70 14.63 25.99
CA PRO A 775 30.01 14.98 26.49
C PRO A 775 29.87 15.90 27.72
N PRO A 776 30.57 15.66 28.85
CA PRO A 776 30.66 16.63 29.95
C PRO A 776 31.25 18.00 29.54
N GLY A 777 31.87 18.09 28.36
CA GLY A 777 32.17 19.34 27.68
C GLY A 777 32.93 19.11 26.37
N ASN A 778 32.87 20.08 25.45
CA ASN A 778 33.49 19.98 24.12
C ASN A 778 35.03 19.91 24.15
N VAL A 779 35.68 20.15 25.29
CA VAL A 779 37.14 20.18 25.43
C VAL A 779 37.59 19.39 26.66
N TYR A 780 38.50 18.43 26.46
CA TYR A 780 39.07 17.59 27.52
C TYR A 780 40.56 17.92 27.68
N THR A 781 41.00 18.36 28.86
CA THR A 781 42.42 18.62 29.14
C THR A 781 43.06 17.40 29.82
N ARG A 782 43.95 16.69 29.11
CA ARG A 782 44.71 15.56 29.68
C ARG A 782 45.93 16.01 30.47
N ALA A 783 46.13 15.38 31.63
CA ALA A 783 47.31 15.56 32.48
C ALA A 783 48.44 14.54 32.17
N SER A 784 48.11 13.41 31.55
CA SER A 784 49.01 12.31 31.18
C SER A 784 48.49 11.54 29.96
N GLU A 785 49.24 10.53 29.52
CA GLU A 785 48.80 9.55 28.52
C GLU A 785 47.66 8.68 29.06
N SER A 786 47.85 8.05 30.22
CA SER A 786 46.84 7.22 30.90
C SER A 786 45.73 8.01 31.63
N SER A 787 45.42 9.24 31.21
CA SER A 787 44.33 10.04 31.79
C SER A 787 42.97 9.58 31.24
N PRO A 788 42.02 9.13 32.08
CA PRO A 788 40.70 8.72 31.61
C PRO A 788 39.89 9.92 31.11
N LEU A 789 39.27 9.75 29.95
CA LEU A 789 38.20 10.60 29.44
C LEU A 789 36.86 9.93 29.81
N LEU A 790 35.85 10.74 30.12
CA LEU A 790 34.52 10.28 30.52
C LEU A 790 33.49 10.83 29.52
N ILE A 791 32.63 9.97 29.00
CA ILE A 791 31.44 10.36 28.25
C ILE A 791 30.21 9.71 28.88
N VAL A 792 29.05 10.36 28.80
CA VAL A 792 27.79 9.74 29.21
C VAL A 792 27.11 9.18 27.96
N ALA A 793 26.66 7.93 28.03
CA ALA A 793 25.76 7.34 27.06
C ALA A 793 24.36 7.24 27.70
N GLU A 794 23.35 7.76 27.02
CA GLU A 794 21.96 7.83 27.50
C GLU A 794 21.03 7.09 26.54
N ASN A 795 20.03 6.41 27.11
CA ASN A 795 19.04 5.61 26.42
C ASN A 795 17.64 5.91 26.98
N GLY A 796 16.84 6.65 26.21
CA GLY A 796 15.43 6.94 26.50
C GLY A 796 14.47 5.79 26.18
N LEU A 797 14.92 4.75 25.48
CA LEU A 797 14.06 3.64 25.06
C LEU A 797 13.55 2.83 26.27
N PRO A 798 12.37 2.20 26.18
CA PRO A 798 11.81 1.36 27.24
C PRO A 798 12.57 0.04 27.46
N LEU A 799 13.54 -0.29 26.58
CA LEU A 799 14.39 -1.47 26.65
C LEU A 799 15.87 -1.07 26.75
N PRO A 800 16.73 -1.87 27.42
CA PRO A 800 18.16 -1.65 27.38
C PRO A 800 18.73 -1.82 25.98
N VAL A 801 19.81 -1.10 25.69
CA VAL A 801 20.54 -1.15 24.42
C VAL A 801 21.91 -1.76 24.63
N ASP A 802 22.33 -2.64 23.72
CA ASP A 802 23.70 -3.11 23.57
C ASP A 802 24.41 -2.23 22.53
N ALA A 803 25.41 -1.47 22.97
CA ALA A 803 26.14 -0.55 22.10
C ALA A 803 27.65 -0.62 22.32
N GLN A 804 28.41 -0.39 21.25
CA GLN A 804 29.85 -0.11 21.33
C GLN A 804 30.10 1.36 21.01
N LEU A 805 31.16 1.94 21.58
CA LEU A 805 31.60 3.27 21.20
C LEU A 805 32.48 3.17 19.95
N ALA A 806 32.31 4.09 19.01
CA ALA A 806 33.10 4.20 17.79
C ALA A 806 33.58 5.65 17.60
N TYR A 807 34.63 5.85 16.81
CA TYR A 807 35.24 7.17 16.63
C TYR A 807 35.95 7.33 15.28
N SER A 808 36.12 8.60 14.89
CA SER A 808 36.96 9.06 13.80
C SER A 808 37.92 10.15 14.29
N GLY A 809 39.06 10.29 13.64
CA GLY A 809 40.10 11.24 14.04
C GLY A 809 41.25 11.34 13.03
N PRO A 810 42.15 12.34 13.19
CA PRO A 810 43.28 12.55 12.29
C PRO A 810 44.35 11.45 12.44
N GLU A 811 45.18 11.30 11.41
CA GLU A 811 46.18 10.23 11.30
C GLU A 811 47.08 10.13 12.55
N GLY A 812 47.16 8.91 13.10
CA GLY A 812 47.94 8.61 14.30
C GLY A 812 47.23 8.88 15.65
N ALA A 813 46.02 9.46 15.65
CA ALA A 813 45.18 9.50 16.84
C ALA A 813 44.47 8.16 17.06
N ARG A 814 44.48 7.65 18.30
CA ARG A 814 43.79 6.42 18.70
C ARG A 814 43.04 6.61 20.00
N LEU A 815 41.90 5.95 20.10
CA LEU A 815 41.02 5.96 21.27
C LEU A 815 40.89 4.52 21.76
N ASN A 816 41.36 4.26 22.98
CA ASN A 816 41.22 2.97 23.65
C ASN A 816 39.86 2.94 24.33
N LEU A 817 38.94 2.21 23.71
CA LEU A 817 37.54 2.13 24.08
C LEU A 817 37.26 0.81 24.82
N PRO A 818 36.24 0.77 25.70
CA PRO A 818 35.69 -0.50 26.17
C PRO A 818 35.04 -1.23 24.99
N GLY A 819 34.81 -2.53 25.15
CA GLY A 819 34.02 -3.31 24.20
C GLY A 819 32.52 -3.02 24.32
N LEU A 820 31.69 -4.04 24.15
CA LEU A 820 30.24 -3.93 24.27
C LEU A 820 29.81 -3.38 25.63
N VAL A 821 28.89 -2.42 25.63
CA VAL A 821 28.36 -1.75 26.84
C VAL A 821 26.83 -1.76 26.84
N ARG A 822 26.26 -2.31 27.91
CA ARG A 822 24.82 -2.32 28.20
C ARG A 822 24.39 -0.96 28.76
N ILE A 823 23.56 -0.21 28.03
CA ILE A 823 22.89 0.99 28.54
C ILE A 823 21.49 0.58 29.05
N PRO A 824 21.13 0.82 30.33
CA PRO A 824 19.80 0.47 30.87
C PRO A 824 18.65 1.16 30.14
N ALA A 825 17.44 0.59 30.22
CA ALA A 825 16.21 1.25 29.79
C ALA A 825 15.97 2.57 30.54
N ARG A 826 15.53 3.62 29.84
CA ARG A 826 15.24 4.96 30.38
C ARG A 826 16.32 5.46 31.36
N GLY A 827 17.59 5.31 30.99
CA GLY A 827 18.72 5.52 31.88
C GLY A 827 20.03 5.84 31.16
N SER A 828 21.09 6.07 31.91
CA SER A 828 22.41 6.44 31.37
C SER A 828 23.58 5.84 32.14
N ILE A 829 24.73 5.77 31.48
CA ILE A 829 25.98 5.21 32.01
C ILE A 829 27.17 6.13 31.69
N THR A 830 28.16 6.16 32.58
CA THR A 830 29.43 6.87 32.33
C THR A 830 30.45 5.89 31.76
N VAL A 831 30.73 6.01 30.46
CA VAL A 831 31.73 5.21 29.74
C VAL A 831 33.11 5.85 29.91
N GLN A 832 34.13 5.04 30.25
CA GLN A 832 35.51 5.48 30.42
C GLN A 832 36.38 5.03 29.24
N MET A 833 37.27 5.90 28.78
CA MET A 833 38.20 5.64 27.67
C MET A 833 39.55 6.33 27.90
N THR A 834 40.60 5.95 27.17
CA THR A 834 41.88 6.70 27.12
C THR A 834 42.27 6.99 25.67
N ALA A 835 43.15 7.96 25.44
CA ALA A 835 43.53 8.38 24.09
C ALA A 835 45.05 8.42 23.89
N ASP A 836 45.55 7.81 22.83
CA ASP A 836 46.93 7.92 22.39
C ASP A 836 46.97 8.87 21.19
N LEU A 837 47.66 10.00 21.32
CA LEU A 837 47.58 11.12 20.36
C LEU A 837 48.95 11.46 19.77
N PRO A 838 49.03 11.98 18.53
CA PRO A 838 50.30 12.34 17.89
C PRO A 838 51.13 13.34 18.72
N PRO A 839 52.43 13.09 18.95
CA PRO A 839 53.28 14.00 19.71
C PRO A 839 53.51 15.31 18.94
N GLY A 840 53.22 16.43 19.61
CA GLY A 840 53.39 17.79 19.05
C GLY A 840 52.08 18.57 18.90
N ASN A 841 50.92 17.91 18.96
CA ASN A 841 49.62 18.57 18.87
C ASN A 841 49.14 19.07 20.25
N GLU A 842 48.90 20.38 20.38
CA GLU A 842 48.32 20.98 21.59
C GLU A 842 46.82 20.60 21.76
N ARG A 843 46.15 20.32 20.63
CA ARG A 843 44.75 19.92 20.51
C ARG A 843 44.63 18.86 19.40
N THR A 844 43.83 17.84 19.64
CA THR A 844 43.35 16.90 18.62
C THR A 844 41.84 16.82 18.71
N ASP A 845 41.16 17.07 17.60
CA ASP A 845 39.71 16.93 17.49
C ASP A 845 39.37 15.50 17.06
N LEU A 846 38.34 14.90 17.67
CA LEU A 846 37.86 13.54 17.46
C LEU A 846 36.33 13.57 17.39
N THR A 847 35.72 12.76 16.54
CA THR A 847 34.27 12.60 16.44
C THR A 847 33.88 11.22 16.96
N LEU A 848 32.95 11.12 17.92
CA LEU A 848 32.54 9.88 18.58
C LEU A 848 31.04 9.60 18.36
N TRP A 849 30.65 8.33 18.26
CA TRP A 849 29.24 7.90 18.19
C TRP A 849 29.04 6.56 18.90
N LEU A 850 27.79 6.23 19.24
CA LEU A 850 27.40 4.86 19.56
C LEU A 850 27.10 4.11 18.27
N ALA A 851 27.52 2.85 18.22
CA ALA A 851 27.21 1.92 17.16
C ALA A 851 26.63 0.61 17.72
N THR A 852 25.87 -0.12 16.90
CA THR A 852 25.49 -1.51 17.18
C THR A 852 26.71 -2.43 17.24
N PRO A 853 26.61 -3.66 17.76
CA PRO A 853 27.72 -4.63 17.77
C PRO A 853 28.29 -4.96 16.37
N ASP A 854 27.44 -4.90 15.33
CA ASP A 854 27.79 -5.09 13.91
C ASP A 854 28.25 -3.79 13.19
N GLY A 855 28.14 -2.62 13.83
CA GLY A 855 28.81 -1.38 13.40
C GLY A 855 27.93 -0.26 12.85
N SER A 856 26.62 -0.49 12.69
CA SER A 856 25.63 0.52 12.26
C SER A 856 25.54 1.67 13.27
N THR A 857 25.36 2.91 12.80
CA THR A 857 25.46 4.12 13.66
C THR A 857 24.12 4.50 14.31
N ILE A 858 24.05 4.38 15.64
CA ILE A 858 22.78 4.49 16.39
C ILE A 858 22.57 5.85 17.06
N SER A 859 23.64 6.54 17.48
CA SER A 859 23.54 7.92 18.00
C SER A 859 23.99 8.95 16.97
N SER A 860 23.52 10.19 17.14
CA SER A 860 24.17 11.35 16.54
C SER A 860 25.66 11.43 16.93
N PRO A 861 26.56 11.85 16.03
CA PRO A 861 27.98 12.00 16.32
C PRO A 861 28.28 13.23 17.18
N VAL A 862 29.33 13.14 17.99
CA VAL A 862 29.75 14.15 18.97
C VAL A 862 31.22 14.50 18.77
N ASP A 863 31.50 15.76 18.46
CA ASP A 863 32.87 16.27 18.38
C ASP A 863 33.45 16.61 19.76
N ILE A 864 34.63 16.07 20.05
CA ILE A 864 35.41 16.36 21.26
C ILE A 864 36.82 16.85 20.91
N SER A 865 37.30 17.85 21.65
CA SER A 865 38.65 18.39 21.51
C SER A 865 39.54 17.92 22.66
N VAL A 866 40.41 16.94 22.42
CA VAL A 866 41.35 16.47 23.44
C VAL A 866 42.62 17.30 23.40
N GLN A 867 42.88 18.07 24.45
CA GLN A 867 44.07 18.91 24.61
C GLN A 867 45.10 18.21 25.49
N THR A 868 46.37 18.29 25.11
CA THR A 868 47.49 17.84 25.94
C THR A 868 48.01 19.00 26.78
N ARG A 869 48.34 18.78 28.07
CA ARG A 869 48.98 19.81 28.90
C ARG A 869 50.47 19.97 28.54
N ALA A 870 50.75 20.45 27.34
CA ALA A 870 52.10 20.74 26.86
C ALA A 870 52.86 21.67 27.84
N GLY A 871 54.11 21.30 28.15
CA GLY A 871 54.82 21.75 29.35
C GLY A 871 55.36 23.19 29.31
N THR A 872 54.52 24.19 29.59
CA THR A 872 54.90 25.61 29.76
C THR A 872 55.82 25.92 30.96
N VAL A 873 56.36 24.89 31.63
CA VAL A 873 57.34 24.99 32.73
C VAL A 873 58.79 25.05 32.21
N GLY A 874 59.08 24.46 31.04
CA GLY A 874 60.47 24.32 30.55
C GLY A 874 61.17 25.64 30.20
N ALA A 875 60.47 26.56 29.52
CA ALA A 875 61.08 27.77 28.98
C ALA A 875 61.44 28.81 30.06
N TYR A 876 60.53 29.08 31.00
CA TYR A 876 60.73 30.14 32.00
C TYR A 876 61.72 29.77 33.11
N GLY A 877 61.89 28.48 33.41
CA GLY A 877 62.92 28.03 34.36
C GLY A 877 64.35 28.33 33.89
N ILE A 878 64.63 28.12 32.60
CA ILE A 878 65.95 28.41 32.00
C ILE A 878 66.18 29.93 31.94
N GLY A 879 65.17 30.71 31.57
CA GLY A 879 65.26 32.18 31.58
C GLY A 879 65.62 32.74 32.97
N LEU A 880 64.96 32.25 34.02
CA LEU A 880 65.24 32.67 35.39
C LEU A 880 66.62 32.21 35.87
N LEU A 881 67.06 31.00 35.53
CA LEU A 881 68.42 30.54 35.82
C LEU A 881 69.50 31.37 35.10
N VAL A 882 69.28 31.77 33.84
CA VAL A 882 70.20 32.64 33.10
C VAL A 882 70.25 34.05 33.73
N VAL A 883 69.12 34.60 34.17
CA VAL A 883 69.09 35.89 34.89
C VAL A 883 69.79 35.81 36.25
N VAL A 884 69.58 34.73 37.02
CA VAL A 884 70.27 34.50 38.30
C VAL A 884 71.77 34.28 38.10
N PHE A 885 72.17 33.54 37.07
CA PHE A 885 73.58 33.32 36.72
C PHE A 885 74.26 34.61 36.25
N LEU A 886 73.58 35.43 35.45
CA LEU A 886 74.08 36.76 35.05
C LEU A 886 74.19 37.71 36.25
N ALA A 887 73.22 37.70 37.18
CA ALA A 887 73.29 38.48 38.42
C ALA A 887 74.47 38.05 39.31
N LEU A 888 74.70 36.74 39.47
CA LEU A 888 75.85 36.18 40.17
C LEU A 888 77.17 36.53 39.49
N ALA A 889 77.24 36.45 38.15
CA ALA A 889 78.43 36.84 37.38
C ALA A 889 78.73 38.35 37.48
N LEU A 890 77.69 39.20 37.51
CA LEU A 890 77.82 40.64 37.71
C LEU A 890 78.34 40.95 39.12
N LEU A 891 77.77 40.31 40.15
CA LEU A 891 78.24 40.40 41.55
C LEU A 891 79.70 39.95 41.68
N PHE A 892 80.09 38.84 41.04
CA PHE A 892 81.47 38.35 41.05
C PHE A 892 82.45 39.33 40.36
N ARG A 893 82.02 39.97 39.26
CA ARG A 893 82.83 40.96 38.53
C ARG A 893 82.96 42.30 39.26
N VAL A 894 81.92 42.74 39.97
CA VAL A 894 81.95 43.96 40.81
C VAL A 894 82.70 43.73 42.13
N GLY A 895 82.56 42.54 42.74
CA GLY A 895 83.21 42.18 44.00
C GLY A 895 84.75 42.14 43.94
N ARG A 896 85.33 41.88 42.76
CA ARG A 896 86.80 41.79 42.60
C ARG A 896 87.54 43.13 42.73
N ASN A 897 86.85 44.28 42.77
CA ASN A 897 87.56 45.57 42.73
C ASN A 897 86.96 46.70 43.60
N ARG A 898 86.71 46.43 44.90
CA ARG A 898 86.67 47.45 45.98
C ARG A 898 86.54 46.84 47.41
N ARG A 899 87.59 46.18 47.91
CA ARG A 899 87.80 46.00 49.37
C ARG A 899 89.27 46.20 49.75
N ARG A 900 89.60 47.42 50.18
CA ARG A 900 90.68 47.72 51.13
C ARG A 900 89.99 48.31 52.36
N ARG A 901 90.47 47.92 53.54
CA ARG A 901 90.12 48.45 54.88
C ARG A 901 88.79 48.00 55.50
N ASP A 902 88.89 46.90 56.25
CA ASP A 902 88.91 46.84 57.73
C ASP A 902 87.78 47.46 58.59
N ALA A 903 87.29 46.62 59.53
CA ALA A 903 86.84 46.90 60.91
C ALA A 903 85.51 47.68 61.16
N GLU A 904 84.74 47.46 62.24
CA GLU A 904 84.88 46.53 63.40
C GLU A 904 83.51 46.02 63.96
N HIS A 905 83.49 45.54 65.23
CA HIS A 905 82.38 44.91 65.99
C HIS A 905 81.41 45.96 66.66
N PRO A 906 80.50 45.61 67.61
CA PRO A 906 79.26 44.81 67.49
C PRO A 906 78.03 45.45 68.22
N GLY A 907 76.88 44.75 68.31
CA GLY A 907 75.94 44.87 69.46
C GLY A 907 74.46 45.19 69.20
N GLY A 908 73.60 44.97 70.22
CA GLY A 908 72.13 45.18 70.21
C GLY A 908 71.35 43.98 69.63
N GLN A 909 70.25 43.43 70.19
CA GLN A 909 69.14 43.95 71.03
C GLN A 909 68.37 45.11 70.33
N ASP A 910 67.04 45.11 70.23
CA ASP A 910 66.06 44.47 71.12
C ASP A 910 64.72 43.99 70.47
N ARG A 911 63.81 43.46 71.31
CA ARG A 911 62.39 43.10 71.06
C ARG A 911 61.46 44.06 71.85
N PRO A 912 60.11 44.00 71.76
CA PRO A 912 59.20 43.53 70.70
C PRO A 912 58.01 44.54 70.45
N ARG A 913 56.93 44.07 69.78
CA ARG A 913 55.55 44.65 69.73
C ARG A 913 55.37 45.91 68.86
N ASP A 914 54.16 46.23 68.37
CA ASP A 914 52.82 45.66 68.68
C ASP A 914 51.87 45.44 67.47
N ARG A 915 50.70 44.87 67.74
CA ARG A 915 49.48 44.81 66.89
C ARG A 915 48.75 46.20 66.91
N PRO A 916 47.70 46.49 66.06
CA PRO A 916 46.74 45.55 65.48
C PRO A 916 46.18 45.80 64.05
N GLN A 917 45.49 44.76 63.56
CA GLN A 917 44.23 44.68 62.80
C GLN A 917 43.71 45.77 61.82
N THR A 918 42.93 45.22 60.86
CA THR A 918 41.63 45.69 60.30
C THR A 918 41.52 46.51 59.01
N GLN A 919 40.55 46.06 58.19
CA GLN A 919 39.63 46.80 57.30
C GLN A 919 40.08 47.24 55.88
N SER A 920 39.53 46.51 54.89
CA SER A 920 38.94 47.04 53.64
C SER A 920 37.92 48.16 53.95
N PRO A 921 37.57 49.11 53.03
CA PRO A 921 37.29 48.96 51.58
C PRO A 921 38.11 49.95 50.71
N GLY A 922 37.92 50.20 49.41
CA GLY A 922 36.99 49.70 48.37
C GLY A 922 36.32 50.86 47.58
N GLY A 923 36.17 50.72 46.25
CA GLY A 923 35.36 51.60 45.40
C GLY A 923 36.07 52.77 44.66
N SER A 924 35.30 53.46 43.80
CA SER A 924 35.64 54.62 42.94
C SER A 924 36.69 54.37 41.83
N THR A 925 36.39 54.28 40.52
CA THR A 925 35.69 55.17 39.54
C THR A 925 36.42 56.44 39.08
N ALA A 926 37.07 56.36 37.90
CA ALA A 926 37.23 57.42 36.88
C ALA A 926 37.78 56.76 35.59
N ALA A 927 37.27 56.88 34.35
CA ALA A 927 36.59 57.92 33.58
C ALA A 927 37.52 58.73 32.62
N ARG A 928 37.09 58.78 31.34
CA ARG A 928 37.31 59.89 30.35
C ARG A 928 38.56 59.92 29.44
N ALA A 929 38.49 59.15 28.35
CA ALA A 929 38.60 59.56 26.94
C ALA A 929 39.74 60.49 26.40
N ARG A 930 40.24 60.18 25.19
CA ARG A 930 40.21 61.12 24.03
C ARG A 930 40.53 60.51 22.64
N ARG A 931 39.62 60.81 21.69
CA ARG A 931 39.76 61.09 20.23
C ARG A 931 41.03 60.70 19.45
N GLY A 932 40.82 60.06 18.28
CA GLY A 932 41.68 60.15 17.09
C GLY A 932 40.98 59.63 15.81
N ARG A 933 40.88 60.42 14.73
CA ARG A 933 40.30 60.04 13.41
C ARG A 933 40.69 61.03 12.29
N PRO A 934 41.11 60.57 11.09
CA PRO A 934 40.41 60.88 9.82
C PRO A 934 40.08 59.58 9.01
N ALA A 935 39.01 59.42 8.21
CA ALA A 935 38.67 59.99 6.87
C ALA A 935 39.59 59.48 5.73
N ARG A 936 39.19 59.14 4.48
CA ARG A 936 37.98 59.23 3.59
C ARG A 936 38.17 58.15 2.45
N ARG A 937 37.31 57.64 1.54
CA ARG A 937 35.99 57.84 0.83
C ARG A 937 35.43 56.39 0.50
N THR A 938 34.22 55.99 0.05
CA THR A 938 32.93 56.52 -0.55
C THR A 938 32.85 56.77 -2.09
N PRO A 939 31.71 56.52 -2.81
CA PRO A 939 30.70 55.43 -2.77
C PRO A 939 30.00 55.08 -4.15
N ARG A 940 29.02 54.14 -4.19
CA ARG A 940 27.82 54.06 -5.10
C ARG A 940 26.85 52.97 -4.52
N ARG A 941 25.50 53.03 -4.43
CA ARG A 941 24.35 53.64 -5.16
C ARG A 941 23.88 52.75 -6.34
N GLY A 942 22.60 52.31 -6.49
CA GLY A 942 21.36 52.37 -5.66
C GLY A 942 20.72 50.96 -5.48
N GLY A 943 19.46 50.71 -5.09
CA GLY A 943 18.27 51.56 -4.84
C GLY A 943 17.20 51.40 -5.94
N GLY A 944 15.91 51.04 -5.70
CA GLY A 944 15.18 50.67 -4.46
C GLY A 944 13.65 50.87 -4.62
N ARG A 945 12.86 50.74 -3.51
CA ARG A 945 11.39 51.02 -3.36
C ARG A 945 10.38 50.04 -4.02
N ALA A 946 9.09 49.99 -3.65
CA ALA A 946 8.34 50.28 -2.39
C ALA A 946 6.83 49.93 -2.55
N GLY A 947 6.08 49.88 -1.43
CA GLY A 947 4.61 49.67 -1.34
C GLY A 947 4.33 48.56 -0.31
N ASP A 948 3.67 48.74 0.85
CA ASP A 948 2.43 49.45 1.23
C ASP A 948 1.15 48.77 0.68
N ALA A 949 0.08 48.51 1.45
CA ALA A 949 -0.16 48.54 2.91
C ALA A 949 -1.50 47.82 3.25
N THR A 950 -1.83 47.64 4.54
CA THR A 950 -3.18 47.52 5.19
C THR A 950 -4.37 46.85 4.45
N GLY A 951 -5.20 46.00 5.09
CA GLY A 951 -5.35 45.63 6.50
C GLY A 951 -6.76 45.04 6.78
N SER A 952 -6.98 44.45 7.96
CA SER A 952 -8.21 43.69 8.27
C SER A 952 -9.42 44.55 8.69
N PRO A 953 -10.65 44.17 8.32
CA PRO A 953 -11.88 44.50 9.04
C PRO A 953 -12.39 43.35 9.93
N LYS A 954 -13.35 43.65 10.81
CA LYS A 954 -13.92 42.78 11.85
C LYS A 954 -15.41 42.53 11.57
N PRO A 955 -15.98 41.34 11.86
CA PRO A 955 -17.40 41.05 11.59
C PRO A 955 -18.36 41.73 12.59
N PRO A 956 -19.57 42.11 12.15
CA PRO A 956 -20.77 42.19 12.97
C PRO A 956 -21.50 40.82 13.02
N GLY A 957 -22.46 40.64 13.93
CA GLY A 957 -23.31 39.45 13.95
C GLY A 957 -24.68 39.74 14.58
N GLY A 958 -25.62 38.79 14.44
CA GLY A 958 -26.88 38.76 15.19
C GLY A 958 -28.13 38.37 14.39
N THR A 959 -28.54 37.09 14.52
CA THR A 959 -29.92 36.60 14.80
C THR A 959 -31.13 37.02 13.95
N PRO A 960 -32.20 36.18 13.85
CA PRO A 960 -32.26 34.70 13.92
C PRO A 960 -33.20 34.08 12.85
N ASP A 961 -33.38 32.75 12.93
CA ASP A 961 -34.50 31.87 12.52
C ASP A 961 -35.87 32.56 12.26
N PRO A 962 -36.73 32.04 11.35
CA PRO A 962 -36.89 30.62 10.99
C PRO A 962 -36.61 30.23 9.52
#